data_AF-A0A9Q9DP17-F1
#
_entry.id   AF-A0A9Q9DP17-F1
#
_cell.length_a   1.000
_cell.length_b   1.000
_cell.length_c   1.000
_cell.angle_alpha   90.00
_cell.angle_beta   90.00
_cell.angle_gamma   90.00
#
_symmetry.space_group_name_H-M   'P 1'
#
loop_
_entity.id
_entity.type
_entity.pdbx_description
1 polymer ?
#
loop_
_entity_poly.entity_id
_entity_poly.type
_entity_poly.pdbx_seq_one_letter_code
_entity_poly.pdbx_strand_id
1 'polypeptide(L)'
;MAITMERKPTTGISTLVVGGGIAGLTFAIEAYRQGHDVRIIEKRPKLENFAEVIILQTPVLHNLKKWPGMMERLNEHAILPSQIHVFKYDGTPLGNFPLGTPEVPSLAVNRLRFHTQLEEYATSLGLKIEYGTSAIEYSETHDSGAVLLSDGRRLTADVVVAADGVGSKSWKLVLGKYNEPVSSGCGIYRANFPSGPALENLIISKHFEGAGTRMELHFGPNAHAVVAKWEDRISWVLTHPDDGNAKEDWSWAASTNNALPYVDRWSSFLKEVIKATPGHTCIDWKLLWRDPQAKWTSPEGRVIQIGDSAHTFLPSSSSGGSMAMEDAFSLAACLQIAGKQDISLANQVHNRLRFERVSCAQKMGFKNRQNFHNPDWDVVDQKPETVGKFTGQWLLKHDPVQYAYDNFQACASHVLRGTPFKNSNFVPGHTFKEWTVAGLLEASKEEADSPTHAVQVRESLFVPSSSAIEATASQRPSSPPTTSQLEAPRSDSTKVLGPPTFNTSRTAATSKNLSTSSNARPIVPRLVEDQLAEDPFPIIITGDVINDPTKDPVLPTVTSVRRAVVAKTRYFGPSHWMSSSVMVKKHATPGHTEIHKLLANGKLLARHIKRSGTTTFGSSLGSQLPSKDIADKLVNAYLRTFERVYRILHVPSFQTDYDRFWDLGKKSDDVFIIKLQLTLAIGACFYDETFSLRSLAMQWIQEAQLWLAAPISEKSNMTISGLQILCLLHLARETTNVNADTVWISSGALLRTAMNMGLHRDPVHLPPMSNLQAELRRRLWSTILELTLQSSIASGGLPLFSMDDFDTEPPANLDDEQLMELEDGPPMPKPSEILTDTSFLIILRNILAVRLDIANFVNSFRKPPVYEETLRHNAELVAACRDLARAVHSYQKTNSCPSAFQVKLLELLTRPLFIALHMPFMEKALENPVYYFSRKTVVETSLKLYRSCCPAAVPPVGQLSNYPDQRDQDDYVRLCICGSGPFRNIMIQAQMMIAIETISQLEEDTGMGDSSPSMDLLHALRQMRSWTKQRLYSGETNIKSHMCVAALESNVNALLQGLGDEQMEQLMAEGILESLREGTDILESFVGWRLSDMNFDQPGEMDVEEMYDGSWAWDNLING
;
A
#
# COMPACT_ATOMS: atom_id res chain seq x y z
N MET A 1 -20.06 14.05 9.89
CA MET A 1 -20.18 15.42 9.28
C MET A 1 -19.02 15.75 8.32
N ALA A 2 -19.27 16.56 7.27
CA ALA A 2 -18.24 17.06 6.34
C ALA A 2 -17.60 18.39 6.80
N ILE A 3 -16.31 18.62 6.49
CA ILE A 3 -15.58 19.84 6.87
C ILE A 3 -15.72 20.92 5.79
N THR A 4 -16.59 21.90 6.03
CA THR A 4 -16.75 23.07 5.15
C THR A 4 -15.63 24.10 5.41
N MET A 5 -14.53 24.02 4.66
CA MET A 5 -13.50 25.07 4.66
C MET A 5 -13.94 26.26 3.79
N GLU A 6 -13.74 27.49 4.28
CA GLU A 6 -14.00 28.71 3.53
C GLU A 6 -13.00 28.86 2.36
N ARG A 7 -13.47 28.65 1.13
CA ARG A 7 -12.72 28.83 -0.11
C ARG A 7 -13.00 30.20 -0.71
N LYS A 8 -11.93 30.97 -1.02
CA LYS A 8 -12.03 32.24 -1.77
C LYS A 8 -12.64 32.02 -3.17
N PRO A 9 -13.21 33.07 -3.80
CA PRO A 9 -13.64 33.03 -5.20
C PRO A 9 -12.55 32.48 -6.14
N THR A 10 -12.94 31.76 -7.20
CA THR A 10 -11.95 31.18 -8.11
C THR A 10 -11.11 32.26 -8.81
N THR A 11 -9.81 32.00 -8.84
CA THR A 11 -8.78 32.80 -9.51
C THR A 11 -8.59 32.40 -10.98
N GLY A 12 -9.16 31.26 -11.40
CA GLY A 12 -8.92 30.64 -12.70
C GLY A 12 -7.47 30.16 -12.91
N ILE A 13 -6.64 30.10 -11.86
CA ILE A 13 -5.26 29.59 -11.93
C ILE A 13 -5.29 28.08 -11.72
N SER A 14 -4.93 27.33 -12.75
CA SER A 14 -4.70 25.89 -12.66
C SER A 14 -3.27 25.59 -12.19
N THR A 15 -3.16 24.70 -11.22
CA THR A 15 -1.89 24.31 -10.59
C THR A 15 -1.68 22.81 -10.72
N LEU A 16 -0.43 22.39 -10.97
CA LEU A 16 -0.01 20.99 -10.94
C LEU A 16 1.09 20.82 -9.88
N VAL A 17 0.76 20.14 -8.79
CA VAL A 17 1.67 19.85 -7.69
C VAL A 17 2.34 18.51 -7.95
N VAL A 18 3.67 18.50 -8.01
CA VAL A 18 4.47 17.30 -8.23
C VAL A 18 5.16 16.90 -6.93
N GLY A 19 4.70 15.81 -6.32
CA GLY A 19 5.14 15.33 -5.02
C GLY A 19 4.08 15.57 -3.94
N GLY A 20 3.47 14.49 -3.45
CA GLY A 20 2.49 14.47 -2.36
C GLY A 20 3.12 14.59 -0.98
N GLY A 21 4.31 15.21 -0.85
CA GLY A 21 4.98 15.42 0.43
C GLY A 21 4.35 16.56 1.26
N ILE A 22 4.89 16.80 2.46
CA ILE A 22 4.40 17.87 3.37
C ILE A 22 4.29 19.23 2.65
N ALA A 23 5.30 19.60 1.86
CA ALA A 23 5.30 20.83 1.06
C ALA A 23 4.14 20.87 0.04
N GLY A 24 4.00 19.81 -0.75
CA GLY A 24 3.02 19.71 -1.83
C GLY A 24 1.58 19.64 -1.33
N LEU A 25 1.29 18.84 -0.30
CA LEU A 25 -0.04 18.78 0.30
C LEU A 25 -0.41 20.10 0.99
N THR A 26 0.55 20.74 1.69
CA THR A 26 0.30 22.06 2.29
C THR A 26 0.00 23.10 1.24
N PHE A 27 0.75 23.11 0.13
CA PHE A 27 0.47 24.01 -0.99
C PHE A 27 -0.89 23.69 -1.61
N ALA A 28 -1.23 22.42 -1.82
CA ALA A 28 -2.50 22.03 -2.43
C ALA A 28 -3.72 22.47 -1.61
N ILE A 29 -3.70 22.26 -0.29
CA ILE A 29 -4.78 22.67 0.62
C ILE A 29 -4.91 24.20 0.63
N GLU A 30 -3.80 24.92 0.81
CA GLU A 30 -3.83 26.38 0.86
C GLU A 30 -4.18 27.00 -0.50
N ALA A 31 -3.65 26.47 -1.61
CA ALA A 31 -3.97 26.92 -2.96
C ALA A 31 -5.45 26.75 -3.26
N TYR A 32 -6.04 25.60 -2.90
CA TYR A 32 -7.48 25.38 -2.98
C TYR A 32 -8.25 26.42 -2.15
N ARG A 33 -7.84 26.66 -0.89
CA ARG A 33 -8.44 27.68 0.01
C ARG A 33 -8.35 29.10 -0.56
N GLN A 34 -7.25 29.44 -1.22
CA GLN A 34 -7.01 30.74 -1.86
C GLN A 34 -7.74 30.91 -3.21
N GLY A 35 -8.46 29.89 -3.69
CA GLY A 35 -9.26 29.94 -4.91
C GLY A 35 -8.51 29.49 -6.17
N HIS A 36 -7.40 28.77 -6.06
CA HIS A 36 -6.74 28.10 -7.19
C HIS A 36 -7.35 26.71 -7.42
N ASP A 37 -7.25 26.21 -8.65
CA ASP A 37 -7.67 24.85 -9.02
C ASP A 37 -6.44 23.94 -9.05
N VAL A 38 -6.55 22.76 -8.42
CA VAL A 38 -5.37 21.98 -8.00
C VAL A 38 -5.46 20.52 -8.46
N ARG A 39 -4.34 20.01 -9.02
CA ARG A 39 -4.08 18.58 -9.23
C ARG A 39 -2.78 18.21 -8.52
N ILE A 40 -2.72 17.01 -7.95
CA ILE A 40 -1.58 16.51 -7.18
C ILE A 40 -1.16 15.17 -7.78
N ILE A 41 0.13 15.01 -8.10
CA ILE A 41 0.71 13.73 -8.53
C ILE A 41 1.79 13.28 -7.53
N GLU A 42 1.88 11.98 -7.25
CA GLU A 42 2.87 11.38 -6.36
C GLU A 42 3.43 10.07 -6.96
N LYS A 43 4.75 9.89 -6.87
CA LYS A 43 5.47 8.75 -7.47
C LYS A 43 5.30 7.44 -6.69
N ARG A 44 5.08 7.52 -5.39
CA ARG A 44 4.82 6.35 -4.53
C ARG A 44 3.43 5.76 -4.78
N PRO A 45 3.22 4.45 -4.59
CA PRO A 45 1.90 3.82 -4.76
C PRO A 45 0.97 4.00 -3.52
N LYS A 46 1.52 4.46 -2.39
CA LYS A 46 0.84 4.76 -1.11
C LYS A 46 1.81 5.49 -0.17
N LEU A 47 1.35 5.88 1.01
CA LEU A 47 2.22 6.36 2.09
C LEU A 47 3.25 5.29 2.53
N GLU A 48 4.45 5.75 2.89
CA GLU A 48 5.55 4.94 3.44
C GLU A 48 5.81 5.30 4.91
N ASN A 49 6.08 4.29 5.74
CA ASN A 49 6.04 4.36 7.20
C ASN A 49 7.26 5.07 7.86
N PHE A 50 7.47 6.36 7.59
CA PHE A 50 8.53 7.17 8.21
C PHE A 50 7.99 8.03 9.36
N ALA A 51 7.87 7.41 10.53
CA ALA A 51 7.22 7.96 11.73
C ALA A 51 8.21 8.55 12.76
N GLU A 52 9.14 9.39 12.30
CA GLU A 52 10.03 10.18 13.16
C GLU A 52 9.32 11.41 13.78
N VAL A 53 9.97 12.12 14.70
CA VAL A 53 9.46 13.39 15.24
C VAL A 53 9.83 14.58 14.35
N ILE A 54 8.89 15.49 14.12
CA ILE A 54 9.14 16.80 13.51
C ILE A 54 8.55 17.91 14.38
N ILE A 55 9.12 19.12 14.30
CA ILE A 55 8.61 20.32 14.99
C ILE A 55 7.91 21.21 13.97
N LEU A 56 6.62 21.46 14.20
CA LEU A 56 5.81 22.47 13.53
C LEU A 56 5.96 23.79 14.27
N GLN A 57 6.69 24.73 13.67
CA GLN A 57 6.95 26.04 14.25
C GLN A 57 5.71 26.95 14.18
N THR A 58 5.64 27.95 15.05
CA THR A 58 4.45 28.82 15.17
C THR A 58 3.97 29.52 13.88
N PRO A 59 4.82 29.93 12.91
CA PRO A 59 4.36 30.47 11.63
C PRO A 59 3.48 29.49 10.84
N VAL A 60 3.74 28.19 10.98
CA VAL A 60 2.92 27.12 10.41
C VAL A 60 1.63 26.97 11.19
N LEU A 61 1.71 26.83 12.52
CA LEU A 61 0.52 26.65 13.37
C LEU A 61 -0.45 27.85 13.31
N HIS A 62 0.06 29.06 13.12
CA HIS A 62 -0.75 30.26 12.87
C HIS A 62 -1.58 30.12 11.58
N ASN A 63 -1.03 29.51 10.54
CA ASN A 63 -1.73 29.30 9.27
C ASN A 63 -2.59 28.03 9.26
N LEU A 64 -2.20 26.95 9.95
CA LEU A 64 -3.06 25.77 10.13
C LEU A 64 -4.32 26.06 10.95
N LYS A 65 -4.30 27.06 11.85
CA LYS A 65 -5.52 27.60 12.50
C LYS A 65 -6.56 28.16 11.51
N LYS A 66 -6.18 28.44 10.26
CA LYS A 66 -7.07 28.93 9.19
C LYS A 66 -7.74 27.77 8.45
N TRP A 67 -7.48 26.51 8.84
CA TRP A 67 -8.06 25.29 8.29
C TRP A 67 -8.92 24.60 9.38
N PRO A 68 -10.27 24.61 9.28
CA PRO A 68 -11.14 24.06 10.32
C PRO A 68 -10.86 22.59 10.64
N GLY A 69 -10.75 22.23 11.93
CA GLY A 69 -10.53 20.87 12.40
C GLY A 69 -9.06 20.37 12.35
N MET A 70 -8.12 21.16 11.83
CA MET A 70 -6.71 20.75 11.71
C MET A 70 -5.95 20.84 13.04
N MET A 71 -6.22 21.85 13.87
CA MET A 71 -5.53 22.01 15.16
C MET A 71 -5.93 20.95 16.18
N GLU A 72 -7.17 20.50 16.11
CA GLU A 72 -7.75 19.44 16.93
C GLU A 72 -7.03 18.12 16.64
N ARG A 73 -6.99 17.72 15.35
CA ARG A 73 -6.24 16.56 14.84
C ARG A 73 -4.75 16.59 15.20
N LEU A 74 -4.12 17.77 15.17
CA LEU A 74 -2.73 17.93 15.60
C LEU A 74 -2.56 17.65 17.09
N ASN A 75 -3.44 18.18 17.94
CA ASN A 75 -3.36 18.04 19.40
C ASN A 75 -3.55 16.59 19.86
N GLU A 76 -4.39 15.80 19.18
CA GLU A 76 -4.58 14.36 19.45
C GLU A 76 -3.29 13.53 19.37
N HIS A 77 -2.29 14.00 18.60
CA HIS A 77 -1.06 13.25 18.29
C HIS A 77 0.24 14.05 18.51
N ALA A 78 0.12 15.25 19.09
CA ALA A 78 1.26 16.06 19.50
C ALA A 78 1.90 15.54 20.80
N ILE A 79 3.16 15.91 21.00
CA ILE A 79 3.83 15.75 22.30
C ILE A 79 3.42 16.92 23.18
N LEU A 80 2.75 16.60 24.29
CA LEU A 80 2.16 17.53 25.25
C LEU A 80 2.59 17.14 26.70
N PRO A 81 3.01 18.10 27.53
CA PRO A 81 3.17 19.54 27.24
C PRO A 81 4.26 19.78 26.19
N SER A 82 4.12 20.84 25.36
CA SER A 82 5.05 21.07 24.25
C SER A 82 6.37 21.68 24.71
N GLN A 83 7.21 20.79 25.22
CA GLN A 83 8.52 21.05 25.79
C GLN A 83 9.52 20.00 25.29
N ILE A 84 10.79 20.37 25.28
CA ILE A 84 11.90 19.45 25.06
C ILE A 84 12.69 19.31 26.37
N HIS A 85 12.84 18.08 26.83
CA HIS A 85 13.70 17.73 27.96
C HIS A 85 15.13 17.56 27.44
N VAL A 86 16.09 18.23 28.05
CA VAL A 86 17.47 18.27 27.55
C VAL A 86 18.41 17.63 28.55
N PHE A 87 19.24 16.72 28.06
CA PHE A 87 20.16 15.89 28.83
C PHE A 87 21.58 15.98 28.27
N LYS A 88 22.55 15.96 29.19
CA LYS A 88 23.96 15.69 28.91
C LYS A 88 24.13 14.22 28.51
N TYR A 89 25.15 13.90 27.71
CA TYR A 89 25.41 12.54 27.21
C TYR A 89 25.47 11.47 28.32
N ASP A 90 25.93 11.82 29.52
CA ASP A 90 26.00 10.95 30.70
C ASP A 90 24.63 10.64 31.36
N GLY A 91 23.58 11.38 30.98
CA GLY A 91 22.23 11.29 31.52
C GLY A 91 21.86 12.41 32.50
N THR A 92 22.75 13.37 32.76
CA THR A 92 22.45 14.51 33.64
C THR A 92 21.38 15.41 33.00
N PRO A 93 20.23 15.67 33.67
CA PRO A 93 19.22 16.58 33.15
C PRO A 93 19.71 18.03 33.24
N LEU A 94 19.67 18.74 32.10
CA LEU A 94 20.07 20.15 31.98
C LEU A 94 18.86 21.09 32.07
N GLY A 95 17.66 20.62 31.72
CA GLY A 95 16.42 21.38 31.89
C GLY A 95 15.29 20.96 30.96
N ASN A 96 14.11 21.53 31.17
CA ASN A 96 12.94 21.37 30.31
C ASN A 96 12.63 22.74 29.69
N PHE A 97 12.60 22.84 28.36
CA PHE A 97 12.43 24.11 27.66
C PHE A 97 11.20 24.09 26.75
N PRO A 98 10.40 25.18 26.67
CA PRO A 98 9.24 25.23 25.80
C PRO A 98 9.65 25.14 24.32
N LEU A 99 8.86 24.43 23.53
CA LEU A 99 8.98 24.48 22.07
C LEU A 99 8.35 25.80 21.59
N GLY A 100 9.18 26.83 21.40
CA GLY A 100 8.76 28.19 21.08
C GLY A 100 8.82 29.12 22.31
N THR A 101 7.84 29.99 22.48
CA THR A 101 7.63 30.77 23.72
C THR A 101 6.21 30.56 24.24
N PRO A 102 5.88 30.90 25.51
CA PRO A 102 4.52 30.76 26.05
C PRO A 102 3.44 31.48 25.24
N GLU A 103 3.80 32.60 24.60
CA GLU A 103 2.93 33.42 23.75
C GLU A 103 2.97 32.96 22.27
N VAL A 104 4.01 32.23 21.88
CA VAL A 104 4.34 31.83 20.50
C VAL A 104 4.73 30.34 20.48
N PRO A 105 3.78 29.42 20.75
CA PRO A 105 4.07 27.99 20.90
C PRO A 105 4.28 27.29 19.57
N SER A 106 5.14 26.29 19.55
CA SER A 106 5.35 25.30 18.48
C SER A 106 4.84 23.93 18.97
N LEU A 107 4.74 22.93 18.09
CA LEU A 107 4.32 21.57 18.43
C LEU A 107 5.28 20.52 17.85
N ALA A 108 5.70 19.55 18.66
CA ALA A 108 6.34 18.33 18.17
C ALA A 108 5.28 17.27 17.86
N VAL A 109 5.32 16.70 16.66
CA VAL A 109 4.31 15.73 16.15
C VAL A 109 4.99 14.54 15.47
N ASN A 110 4.28 13.42 15.34
CA ASN A 110 4.76 12.29 14.56
C ASN A 110 4.62 12.58 13.05
N ARG A 111 5.73 12.54 12.31
CA ARG A 111 5.83 12.90 10.90
C ARG A 111 4.88 12.10 10.02
N LEU A 112 4.71 10.80 10.27
CA LEU A 112 3.81 9.95 9.50
C LEU A 112 2.36 10.34 9.73
N ARG A 113 1.93 10.45 11.00
CA ARG A 113 0.55 10.83 11.33
C ARG A 113 0.18 12.20 10.79
N PHE A 114 1.07 13.20 10.92
CA PHE A 114 0.83 14.52 10.35
C PHE A 114 0.73 14.48 8.83
N HIS A 115 1.55 13.66 8.15
CA HIS A 115 1.48 13.51 6.71
C HIS A 115 0.18 12.83 6.25
N THR A 116 -0.29 11.79 6.96
CA THR A 116 -1.61 11.19 6.76
C THR A 116 -2.75 12.18 7.01
N GLN A 117 -2.67 12.99 8.07
CA GLN A 117 -3.66 14.03 8.35
C GLN A 117 -3.74 15.10 7.24
N LEU A 118 -2.62 15.44 6.59
CA LEU A 118 -2.62 16.32 5.41
C LEU A 118 -3.28 15.66 4.19
N GLU A 119 -3.06 14.36 3.95
CA GLU A 119 -3.72 13.60 2.88
C GLU A 119 -5.24 13.49 3.11
N GLU A 120 -5.65 13.10 4.31
CA GLU A 120 -7.06 13.03 4.71
C GLU A 120 -7.74 14.39 4.54
N TYR A 121 -7.07 15.47 4.96
CA TYR A 121 -7.61 16.82 4.83
C TYR A 121 -7.78 17.23 3.36
N ALA A 122 -6.74 17.07 2.54
CA ALA A 122 -6.83 17.33 1.09
C ALA A 122 -7.95 16.51 0.43
N THR A 123 -8.06 15.22 0.77
CA THR A 123 -9.09 14.32 0.24
C THR A 123 -10.51 14.76 0.67
N SER A 124 -10.69 15.17 1.93
CA SER A 124 -11.98 15.69 2.45
C SER A 124 -12.43 16.99 1.79
N LEU A 125 -11.50 17.75 1.22
CA LEU A 125 -11.78 18.94 0.40
C LEU A 125 -12.06 18.60 -1.08
N GLY A 126 -12.05 17.32 -1.45
CA GLY A 126 -12.25 16.83 -2.82
C GLY A 126 -10.99 16.86 -3.70
N LEU A 127 -9.81 17.16 -3.15
CA LEU A 127 -8.55 17.15 -3.91
C LEU A 127 -8.09 15.71 -4.15
N LYS A 128 -8.01 15.32 -5.42
CA LYS A 128 -7.53 13.98 -5.82
C LYS A 128 -6.00 13.96 -5.90
N ILE A 129 -5.39 12.95 -5.29
CA ILE A 129 -3.97 12.64 -5.39
C ILE A 129 -3.81 11.46 -6.36
N GLU A 130 -3.02 11.66 -7.42
CA GLU A 130 -2.72 10.65 -8.42
C GLU A 130 -1.39 9.93 -8.09
N TYR A 131 -1.52 8.75 -7.50
CA TYR A 131 -0.40 7.94 -7.02
C TYR A 131 0.31 7.12 -8.12
N GLY A 132 1.47 6.54 -7.78
CA GLY A 132 2.25 5.65 -8.63
C GLY A 132 2.93 6.31 -9.84
N THR A 133 2.93 7.65 -9.92
CA THR A 133 3.22 8.40 -11.14
C THR A 133 4.37 9.39 -10.94
N SER A 134 5.56 9.08 -11.46
CA SER A 134 6.74 9.97 -11.33
C SER A 134 6.85 10.95 -12.49
N ALA A 135 7.18 12.21 -12.19
CA ALA A 135 7.77 13.12 -13.14
C ALA A 135 9.16 12.63 -13.58
N ILE A 136 9.47 12.77 -14.88
CA ILE A 136 10.79 12.45 -15.45
C ILE A 136 11.45 13.67 -16.11
N GLU A 137 10.67 14.61 -16.65
CA GLU A 137 11.19 15.88 -17.19
C GLU A 137 10.20 17.03 -16.95
N TYR A 138 10.75 18.23 -16.72
CA TYR A 138 10.00 19.48 -16.60
C TYR A 138 10.30 20.35 -17.83
N SER A 139 9.26 21.01 -18.35
CA SER A 139 9.34 21.94 -19.49
C SER A 139 8.36 23.10 -19.28
N GLU A 140 8.51 24.18 -20.03
CA GLU A 140 7.58 25.30 -19.96
C GLU A 140 7.44 26.01 -21.31
N THR A 141 6.53 26.98 -21.32
CA THR A 141 6.21 27.93 -22.37
C THR A 141 5.92 29.27 -21.71
N HIS A 142 5.85 30.36 -22.46
CA HIS A 142 5.43 31.67 -21.94
C HIS A 142 4.12 31.62 -21.12
N ASP A 143 3.17 30.76 -21.51
CA ASP A 143 1.81 30.71 -20.96
C ASP A 143 1.59 29.59 -19.93
N SER A 144 2.35 28.49 -19.99
CA SER A 144 2.09 27.29 -19.18
C SER A 144 3.35 26.49 -18.83
N GLY A 145 3.32 25.86 -17.65
CA GLY A 145 4.31 24.89 -17.19
C GLY A 145 3.85 23.47 -17.49
N ALA A 146 4.79 22.55 -17.68
CA ALA A 146 4.49 21.18 -18.09
C ALA A 146 5.46 20.13 -17.54
N VAL A 147 4.95 18.91 -17.37
CA VAL A 147 5.68 17.76 -16.83
C VAL A 147 5.46 16.55 -17.74
N LEU A 148 6.54 15.88 -18.12
CA LEU A 148 6.50 14.54 -18.71
C LEU A 148 6.55 13.49 -17.61
N LEU A 149 5.66 12.52 -17.67
CA LEU A 149 5.49 11.45 -16.69
C LEU A 149 6.16 10.15 -17.14
N SER A 150 6.47 9.29 -16.17
CA SER A 150 7.08 7.97 -16.33
C SER A 150 6.23 6.95 -17.11
N ASP A 151 4.95 7.24 -17.34
CA ASP A 151 4.05 6.46 -18.21
C ASP A 151 3.92 7.05 -19.63
N GLY A 152 4.62 8.15 -19.92
CA GLY A 152 4.59 8.85 -21.21
C GLY A 152 3.56 9.99 -21.32
N ARG A 153 2.65 10.17 -20.36
CA ARG A 153 1.70 11.29 -20.38
C ARG A 153 2.42 12.62 -20.14
N ARG A 154 1.96 13.69 -20.80
CA ARG A 154 2.40 15.06 -20.55
C ARG A 154 1.28 15.87 -19.91
N LEU A 155 1.49 16.35 -18.70
CA LEU A 155 0.54 17.21 -17.99
C LEU A 155 0.97 18.68 -18.09
N THR A 156 0.00 19.58 -18.26
CA THR A 156 0.18 21.03 -18.39
C THR A 156 -0.69 21.79 -17.38
N ALA A 157 -0.23 22.95 -16.90
CA ALA A 157 -0.96 23.85 -15.99
C ALA A 157 -0.45 25.30 -16.14
N ASP A 158 -1.20 26.28 -15.63
CA ASP A 158 -0.74 27.68 -15.60
C ASP A 158 0.51 27.87 -14.73
N VAL A 159 0.66 27.03 -13.71
CA VAL A 159 1.90 26.84 -12.93
C VAL A 159 2.09 25.39 -12.50
N VAL A 160 3.34 24.90 -12.57
CA VAL A 160 3.79 23.63 -11.99
C VAL A 160 4.59 23.91 -10.72
N VAL A 161 4.20 23.27 -9.62
CA VAL A 161 4.91 23.36 -8.33
C VAL A 161 5.67 22.06 -8.10
N ALA A 162 7.00 22.13 -8.18
CA ALA A 162 7.88 21.04 -7.82
C ALA A 162 8.00 20.95 -6.30
N ALA A 163 7.56 19.83 -5.73
CA ALA A 163 7.61 19.48 -4.32
C ALA A 163 8.14 18.03 -4.14
N ASP A 164 8.81 17.50 -5.15
CA ASP A 164 9.29 16.11 -5.27
C ASP A 164 10.63 15.83 -4.56
N GLY A 165 11.20 16.88 -3.96
CA GLY A 165 12.25 16.84 -2.94
C GLY A 165 13.68 16.66 -3.46
N VAL A 166 14.51 16.07 -2.60
CA VAL A 166 15.99 15.98 -2.72
C VAL A 166 16.52 15.33 -4.02
N GLY A 167 15.66 14.62 -4.77
CA GLY A 167 15.99 13.98 -6.05
C GLY A 167 15.44 14.70 -7.30
N SER A 168 14.94 15.94 -7.17
CA SER A 168 14.08 16.58 -8.16
C SER A 168 14.70 16.70 -9.56
N LYS A 169 13.87 16.48 -10.58
CA LYS A 169 14.27 16.70 -11.99
C LYS A 169 14.10 18.15 -12.44
N SER A 170 13.43 18.99 -11.64
CA SER A 170 13.18 20.40 -11.97
C SER A 170 14.45 21.27 -11.98
N TRP A 171 15.52 20.89 -11.25
CA TRP A 171 16.80 21.61 -11.27
C TRP A 171 17.40 21.78 -12.68
N LYS A 172 17.22 20.79 -13.57
CA LYS A 172 17.66 20.87 -14.98
C LYS A 172 17.07 22.09 -15.70
N LEU A 173 15.80 22.42 -15.45
CA LEU A 173 15.10 23.57 -16.03
C LEU A 173 15.41 24.88 -15.28
N VAL A 174 15.44 24.83 -13.95
CA VAL A 174 15.58 26.01 -13.08
C VAL A 174 17.02 26.55 -13.08
N LEU A 175 18.01 25.67 -12.94
CA LEU A 175 19.43 26.00 -12.75
C LEU A 175 20.31 25.67 -13.98
N GLY A 176 19.76 24.98 -14.99
CA GLY A 176 20.52 24.46 -16.13
C GLY A 176 21.42 23.25 -15.83
N LYS A 177 21.53 22.87 -14.54
CA LYS A 177 22.30 21.72 -14.04
C LYS A 177 21.61 21.07 -12.84
N TYR A 178 22.08 19.91 -12.41
CA TYR A 178 21.63 19.29 -11.16
C TYR A 178 22.20 20.05 -9.94
N ASN A 179 21.49 20.04 -8.81
CA ASN A 179 21.99 20.60 -7.55
C ASN A 179 22.75 19.50 -6.77
N GLU A 180 24.06 19.47 -6.95
CA GLU A 180 24.93 18.39 -6.47
C GLU A 180 25.04 18.35 -4.94
N PRO A 181 24.90 17.17 -4.30
CA PRO A 181 25.07 17.03 -2.86
C PRO A 181 26.54 17.12 -2.42
N VAL A 182 26.77 17.84 -1.34
CA VAL A 182 28.03 17.90 -0.59
C VAL A 182 27.86 17.16 0.74
N SER A 183 28.84 16.34 1.17
CA SER A 183 28.75 15.70 2.49
C SER A 183 28.85 16.73 3.60
N SER A 184 27.93 16.67 4.58
CA SER A 184 28.02 17.49 5.79
C SER A 184 29.04 16.96 6.80
N GLY A 185 29.63 15.79 6.57
CA GLY A 185 30.49 15.07 7.52
C GLY A 185 29.73 14.30 8.61
N CYS A 186 28.42 14.07 8.45
CA CYS A 186 27.61 13.29 9.39
C CYS A 186 26.75 12.21 8.71
N GLY A 187 26.56 11.09 9.43
CA GLY A 187 25.45 10.16 9.21
C GLY A 187 24.31 10.43 10.22
N ILE A 188 23.19 9.72 10.06
CA ILE A 188 22.08 9.77 11.01
C ILE A 188 21.35 8.43 11.07
N TYR A 189 21.54 7.72 12.18
CA TYR A 189 20.74 6.54 12.52
C TYR A 189 19.34 6.97 12.98
N ARG A 190 18.28 6.26 12.56
CA ARG A 190 16.92 6.51 13.05
C ARG A 190 16.04 5.25 13.08
N ALA A 191 15.13 5.21 14.04
CA ALA A 191 14.11 4.16 14.16
C ALA A 191 12.78 4.69 14.76
N ASN A 192 11.70 3.95 14.54
CA ASN A 192 10.40 4.12 15.21
C ASN A 192 9.70 2.77 15.34
N PHE A 193 9.21 2.44 16.53
CA PHE A 193 8.64 1.14 16.89
C PHE A 193 7.58 1.27 17.98
N PRO A 194 6.77 0.22 18.24
CA PRO A 194 5.79 0.23 19.31
C PRO A 194 6.42 0.47 20.69
N SER A 195 5.79 1.27 21.54
CA SER A 195 6.27 1.61 22.88
C SER A 195 6.31 0.41 23.81
N GLY A 196 5.26 -0.43 23.80
CA GLY A 196 5.04 -1.53 24.73
C GLY A 196 6.26 -2.42 24.97
N PRO A 197 6.80 -3.11 23.95
CA PRO A 197 7.96 -4.01 24.12
C PRO A 197 9.22 -3.31 24.63
N ALA A 198 9.40 -2.02 24.38
CA ALA A 198 10.52 -1.25 24.92
C ALA A 198 10.29 -0.82 26.37
N LEU A 199 9.04 -0.62 26.79
CA LEU A 199 8.66 -0.31 28.18
C LEU A 199 8.69 -1.54 29.11
N GLU A 200 8.91 -2.75 28.58
CA GLU A 200 9.29 -3.94 29.37
C GLU A 200 10.72 -3.81 29.96
N ASN A 201 11.61 -3.03 29.31
CA ASN A 201 12.93 -2.75 29.84
C ASN A 201 12.83 -1.75 31.00
N LEU A 202 13.17 -2.18 32.22
CA LEU A 202 13.05 -1.39 33.45
C LEU A 202 13.77 -0.04 33.40
N ILE A 203 14.85 0.11 32.64
CA ILE A 203 15.57 1.39 32.49
C ILE A 203 14.76 2.37 31.64
N ILE A 204 14.18 1.90 30.53
CA ILE A 204 13.33 2.70 29.64
C ILE A 204 12.00 3.04 30.34
N SER A 205 11.39 2.05 30.98
CA SER A 205 10.13 2.17 31.73
C SER A 205 10.23 3.23 32.83
N LYS A 206 11.30 3.16 33.65
CA LYS A 206 11.53 4.11 34.75
C LYS A 206 11.88 5.51 34.26
N HIS A 207 12.62 5.65 33.17
CA HIS A 207 12.96 6.97 32.60
C HIS A 207 11.72 7.70 32.08
N PHE A 208 10.75 6.96 31.53
CA PHE A 208 9.44 7.47 31.09
C PHE A 208 8.32 7.32 32.13
N GLU A 209 8.64 7.07 33.40
CA GLU A 209 7.65 6.95 34.47
C GLU A 209 6.81 8.25 34.58
N GLY A 210 5.49 8.10 34.61
CA GLY A 210 4.55 9.24 34.59
C GLY A 210 4.42 9.99 33.25
N ALA A 211 5.13 9.60 32.18
CA ALA A 211 5.15 10.33 30.90
C ALA A 211 4.31 9.67 29.80
N GLY A 212 3.08 10.17 29.60
CA GLY A 212 2.22 9.77 28.48
C GLY A 212 2.88 10.05 27.13
N THR A 213 3.32 11.30 26.90
CA THR A 213 4.19 11.69 25.77
C THR A 213 5.41 12.46 26.27
N ARG A 214 6.53 12.43 25.53
CA ARG A 214 7.73 13.24 25.84
C ARG A 214 8.64 13.39 24.62
N MET A 215 9.30 14.55 24.48
CA MET A 215 10.43 14.75 23.55
C MET A 215 11.70 15.04 24.35
N GLU A 216 12.80 14.38 24.00
CA GLU A 216 14.09 14.51 24.66
C GLU A 216 15.22 14.79 23.66
N LEU A 217 16.18 15.62 24.04
CA LEU A 217 17.46 15.86 23.35
C LEU A 217 18.61 15.46 24.28
N HIS A 218 19.43 14.51 23.85
CA HIS A 218 20.64 14.05 24.53
C HIS A 218 21.84 14.48 23.68
N PHE A 219 22.81 15.22 24.21
CA PHE A 219 23.95 15.69 23.41
C PHE A 219 25.30 15.62 24.13
N GLY A 220 26.38 15.56 23.35
CA GLY A 220 27.74 15.52 23.86
C GLY A 220 28.79 15.27 22.78
N PRO A 221 29.99 14.79 23.14
CA PRO A 221 31.13 14.72 22.23
C PRO A 221 30.82 14.03 20.89
N ASN A 222 30.92 14.79 19.80
CA ASN A 222 30.75 14.38 18.41
C ASN A 222 29.36 13.87 17.96
N ALA A 223 28.35 13.83 18.84
CA ALA A 223 27.03 13.29 18.49
C ALA A 223 25.87 13.97 19.24
N HIS A 224 24.65 13.80 18.74
CA HIS A 224 23.42 14.11 19.48
C HIS A 224 22.29 13.16 19.10
N ALA A 225 21.46 12.81 20.07
CA ALA A 225 20.28 11.99 19.89
C ALA A 225 19.00 12.73 20.27
N VAL A 226 17.93 12.50 19.51
CA VAL A 226 16.57 12.93 19.82
C VAL A 226 15.74 11.68 20.07
N VAL A 227 15.04 11.63 21.21
CA VAL A 227 14.12 10.53 21.56
C VAL A 227 12.72 11.10 21.72
N ALA A 228 11.74 10.49 21.08
CA ALA A 228 10.33 10.91 21.14
C ALA A 228 9.46 9.72 21.55
N LYS A 229 8.68 9.90 22.62
CA LYS A 229 7.70 8.95 23.12
C LYS A 229 6.29 9.50 22.90
N TRP A 230 5.43 8.66 22.34
CA TRP A 230 3.97 8.77 22.38
C TRP A 230 3.39 7.66 23.29
N GLU A 231 2.08 7.47 23.27
CA GLU A 231 1.43 6.37 23.99
C GLU A 231 1.76 5.01 23.37
N ASP A 232 1.55 4.86 22.06
CA ASP A 232 1.74 3.61 21.30
C ASP A 232 3.16 3.40 20.75
N ARG A 233 4.01 4.43 20.73
CA ARG A 233 5.30 4.42 19.99
C ARG A 233 6.46 5.12 20.69
N ILE A 234 7.66 4.64 20.38
CA ILE A 234 8.93 5.32 20.64
C ILE A 234 9.66 5.47 19.29
N SER A 235 10.23 6.65 19.06
CA SER A 235 11.19 6.91 17.99
C SER A 235 12.49 7.47 18.58
N TRP A 236 13.61 7.10 17.99
CA TRP A 236 14.89 7.73 18.27
C TRP A 236 15.65 8.03 16.98
N VAL A 237 16.47 9.07 17.04
CA VAL A 237 17.33 9.57 15.97
C VAL A 237 18.68 9.89 16.60
N LEU A 238 19.80 9.49 15.99
CA LEU A 238 21.17 9.73 16.46
C LEU A 238 22.01 10.27 15.31
N THR A 239 22.40 11.55 15.38
CA THR A 239 23.35 12.18 14.45
C THR A 239 24.77 11.92 14.94
N HIS A 240 25.64 11.43 14.06
CA HIS A 240 27.03 11.03 14.36
C HIS A 240 27.98 11.47 13.22
N PRO A 241 29.31 11.40 13.40
CA PRO A 241 30.26 11.63 12.30
C PRO A 241 30.11 10.59 11.20
N ASP A 242 30.24 11.01 9.93
CA ASP A 242 30.23 10.13 8.75
C ASP A 242 31.54 9.34 8.70
N ASP A 243 31.46 8.02 8.90
CA ASP A 243 32.58 7.07 8.82
C ASP A 243 32.87 6.61 7.39
N GLY A 244 32.06 7.04 6.42
CA GLY A 244 32.11 6.64 5.02
C GLY A 244 31.08 5.57 4.63
N ASN A 245 30.46 4.87 5.58
CA ASN A 245 29.55 3.75 5.29
C ASN A 245 28.11 4.21 4.94
N ALA A 246 27.66 5.34 5.50
CA ALA A 246 26.31 5.87 5.28
C ALA A 246 26.05 6.29 3.81
N LYS A 247 24.80 6.15 3.34
CA LYS A 247 24.35 6.44 1.95
C LYS A 247 23.12 7.38 1.90
N GLU A 248 22.89 8.07 0.78
CA GLU A 248 21.66 8.85 0.50
C GLU A 248 20.53 7.91 -0.02
N ASP A 249 20.27 6.80 0.70
CA ASP A 249 19.33 5.74 0.30
C ASP A 249 18.38 5.35 1.47
N TRP A 250 17.06 5.52 1.27
CA TRP A 250 16.02 5.25 2.29
C TRP A 250 15.68 3.77 2.40
N SER A 251 16.14 2.93 1.47
CA SER A 251 15.95 1.48 1.49
C SER A 251 17.04 0.74 2.27
N TRP A 252 18.10 1.44 2.70
CA TRP A 252 19.24 0.81 3.38
C TRP A 252 18.97 0.59 4.88
N ALA A 253 18.69 -0.66 5.23
CA ALA A 253 18.61 -1.09 6.62
C ALA A 253 20.02 -1.31 7.21
N ALA A 254 20.32 -0.61 8.29
CA ALA A 254 21.53 -0.76 9.09
C ALA A 254 21.22 -1.50 10.41
N SER A 255 22.20 -2.17 11.02
CA SER A 255 22.02 -2.73 12.35
C SER A 255 22.17 -1.64 13.42
N THR A 256 21.31 -1.65 14.44
CA THR A 256 21.44 -0.76 15.61
C THR A 256 22.72 -1.00 16.40
N ASN A 257 23.36 -2.16 16.23
CA ASN A 257 24.69 -2.43 16.76
C ASN A 257 25.77 -1.48 16.19
N ASN A 258 25.56 -0.90 15.01
CA ASN A 258 26.47 0.11 14.43
C ASN A 258 26.29 1.50 15.09
N ALA A 259 25.11 1.77 15.65
CA ALA A 259 24.83 3.01 16.39
C ALA A 259 25.40 2.98 17.82
N LEU A 260 25.49 1.80 18.44
CA LEU A 260 25.92 1.64 19.84
C LEU A 260 27.34 2.18 20.16
N PRO A 261 28.38 2.02 19.32
CA PRO A 261 29.72 2.58 19.57
C PRO A 261 29.73 4.10 19.80
N TYR A 262 28.88 4.84 19.08
CA TYR A 262 28.78 6.30 19.23
C TYR A 262 28.17 6.74 20.58
N VAL A 263 27.47 5.82 21.27
CA VAL A 263 26.82 6.04 22.57
C VAL A 263 27.38 5.15 23.70
N ASP A 264 28.52 4.48 23.49
CA ASP A 264 29.13 3.57 24.47
C ASP A 264 29.35 4.24 25.84
N ARG A 265 29.89 5.46 25.84
CA ARG A 265 30.15 6.25 27.05
C ARG A 265 28.97 7.11 27.52
N TRP A 266 27.79 6.95 26.92
CA TRP A 266 26.60 7.75 27.22
C TRP A 266 25.73 7.04 28.29
N SER A 267 24.60 7.65 28.64
CA SER A 267 23.60 7.11 29.56
C SER A 267 23.18 5.68 29.20
N SER A 268 22.87 4.86 30.21
CA SER A 268 22.31 3.52 30.00
C SER A 268 21.01 3.58 29.21
N PHE A 269 20.14 4.54 29.54
CA PHE A 269 18.87 4.79 28.86
C PHE A 269 18.98 4.83 27.34
N LEU A 270 19.88 5.65 26.77
CA LEU A 270 19.97 5.79 25.30
C LEU A 270 20.45 4.49 24.63
N LYS A 271 21.39 3.77 25.27
CA LYS A 271 21.84 2.45 24.81
C LYS A 271 20.72 1.41 24.84
N GLU A 272 19.92 1.38 25.90
CA GLU A 272 18.78 0.46 26.01
C GLU A 272 17.68 0.79 24.98
N VAL A 273 17.36 2.07 24.76
CA VAL A 273 16.39 2.50 23.72
C VAL A 273 16.85 2.08 22.31
N ILE A 274 18.14 2.17 22.01
CA ILE A 274 18.70 1.72 20.72
C ILE A 274 18.64 0.19 20.59
N LYS A 275 18.96 -0.57 21.66
CA LYS A 275 18.84 -2.05 21.68
C LYS A 275 17.40 -2.53 21.55
N ALA A 276 16.45 -1.86 22.20
CA ALA A 276 15.03 -2.21 22.22
C ALA A 276 14.32 -2.02 20.86
N THR A 277 15.01 -1.48 19.86
CA THR A 277 14.54 -1.43 18.47
C THR A 277 14.29 -2.86 17.94
N PRO A 278 13.06 -3.22 17.54
CA PRO A 278 12.74 -4.56 17.02
C PRO A 278 13.62 -4.97 15.84
N GLY A 279 13.99 -6.26 15.80
CA GLY A 279 14.91 -6.82 14.80
C GLY A 279 16.35 -6.28 14.87
N HIS A 280 16.66 -5.37 15.79
CA HIS A 280 17.93 -4.62 15.83
C HIS A 280 18.27 -3.93 14.50
N THR A 281 17.24 -3.49 13.76
CA THR A 281 17.35 -2.77 12.47
C THR A 281 16.90 -1.32 12.59
N CYS A 282 17.66 -0.42 11.98
CA CYS A 282 17.35 1.01 11.83
C CYS A 282 17.69 1.48 10.40
N ILE A 283 17.44 2.74 10.08
CA ILE A 283 17.95 3.38 8.85
C ILE A 283 19.17 4.21 9.22
N ASP A 284 20.27 4.07 8.49
CA ASP A 284 21.41 4.99 8.52
C ASP A 284 21.46 5.79 7.22
N TRP A 285 21.35 7.10 7.33
CA TRP A 285 21.21 8.01 6.20
C TRP A 285 22.35 9.03 6.19
N LYS A 286 23.06 9.15 5.07
CA LYS A 286 24.14 10.14 4.90
C LYS A 286 23.55 11.55 4.87
N LEU A 287 23.95 12.41 5.79
CA LEU A 287 23.50 13.80 5.79
C LEU A 287 24.26 14.58 4.71
N LEU A 288 23.70 14.57 3.50
CA LEU A 288 24.12 15.41 2.40
C LEU A 288 23.41 16.77 2.46
N TRP A 289 24.14 17.82 2.10
CA TRP A 289 23.70 19.21 2.07
C TRP A 289 23.90 19.77 0.66
N ARG A 290 23.25 20.88 0.32
CA ARG A 290 23.33 21.53 -1.00
C ARG A 290 23.41 23.03 -0.78
N ASP A 291 24.16 23.73 -1.64
CA ASP A 291 24.33 25.18 -1.51
C ASP A 291 22.98 25.91 -1.62
N PRO A 292 22.76 27.02 -0.89
CA PRO A 292 21.55 27.83 -1.01
C PRO A 292 21.39 28.36 -2.43
N GLN A 293 20.35 27.90 -3.14
CA GLN A 293 20.06 28.36 -4.49
C GLN A 293 19.25 29.65 -4.41
N ALA A 294 19.74 30.75 -5.00
CA ALA A 294 19.01 32.01 -5.06
C ALA A 294 17.79 31.96 -6.01
N LYS A 295 17.81 31.02 -6.97
CA LYS A 295 16.80 30.87 -8.03
C LYS A 295 16.04 29.56 -7.88
N TRP A 296 14.74 29.64 -7.61
CA TRP A 296 13.79 28.51 -7.52
C TRP A 296 12.79 28.52 -8.68
N THR A 297 12.72 29.63 -9.43
CA THR A 297 11.89 29.77 -10.62
C THR A 297 12.63 29.35 -11.88
N SER A 298 11.89 28.71 -12.78
CA SER A 298 12.31 28.45 -14.16
C SER A 298 12.38 29.76 -15.00
N PRO A 299 13.04 29.76 -16.18
CA PRO A 299 13.21 30.95 -17.03
C PRO A 299 11.93 31.74 -17.37
N GLU A 300 10.86 31.11 -17.86
CA GLU A 300 9.56 31.76 -18.09
C GLU A 300 8.78 31.92 -16.78
N GLY A 301 9.21 31.21 -15.72
CA GLY A 301 8.63 31.27 -14.39
C GLY A 301 7.31 30.51 -14.27
N ARG A 302 7.06 29.49 -15.11
CA ARG A 302 5.86 28.63 -15.03
C ARG A 302 6.09 27.33 -14.25
N VAL A 303 7.35 26.99 -13.95
CA VAL A 303 7.73 25.97 -12.97
C VAL A 303 8.44 26.61 -11.77
N ILE A 304 8.05 26.25 -10.55
CA ILE A 304 8.69 26.74 -9.31
C ILE A 304 8.96 25.60 -8.32
N GLN A 305 10.09 25.68 -7.61
CA GLN A 305 10.50 24.74 -6.57
C GLN A 305 10.08 25.23 -5.17
N ILE A 306 9.61 24.31 -4.32
CA ILE A 306 9.37 24.56 -2.88
C ILE A 306 9.93 23.42 -2.00
N GLY A 307 10.19 23.72 -0.72
CA GLY A 307 10.76 22.77 0.24
C GLY A 307 12.07 22.14 -0.22
N ASP A 308 12.28 20.86 0.07
CA ASP A 308 13.48 20.07 -0.26
C ASP A 308 13.91 20.08 -1.74
N SER A 309 13.04 20.49 -2.67
CA SER A 309 13.40 20.68 -4.09
C SER A 309 14.09 22.02 -4.35
N ALA A 310 13.85 23.04 -3.52
CA ALA A 310 14.48 24.35 -3.55
C ALA A 310 15.65 24.47 -2.56
N HIS A 311 15.50 23.88 -1.36
CA HIS A 311 16.43 24.03 -0.24
C HIS A 311 16.43 22.81 0.68
N THR A 312 17.61 22.20 0.88
CA THR A 312 17.77 21.06 1.80
C THR A 312 18.25 21.50 3.18
N PHE A 313 17.69 20.92 4.24
CA PHE A 313 18.03 21.24 5.63
C PHE A 313 18.72 20.08 6.35
N LEU A 314 19.69 20.41 7.22
CA LEU A 314 20.18 19.46 8.24
C LEU A 314 19.10 19.30 9.33
N PRO A 315 18.85 18.09 9.87
CA PRO A 315 17.84 17.86 10.92
C PRO A 315 18.04 18.71 12.18
N SER A 316 19.29 19.00 12.54
CA SER A 316 19.69 19.90 13.64
C SER A 316 19.18 21.36 13.51
N SER A 317 18.59 21.73 12.38
CA SER A 317 17.88 23.01 12.21
C SER A 317 16.52 23.07 12.90
N SER A 318 15.88 21.93 13.17
CA SER A 318 14.48 21.83 13.63
C SER A 318 13.47 22.65 12.79
N SER A 319 13.81 22.98 11.53
CA SER A 319 13.10 24.01 10.73
C SER A 319 12.66 23.56 9.34
N GLY A 320 13.31 22.56 8.71
CA GLY A 320 13.11 22.25 7.28
C GLY A 320 11.65 22.01 6.87
N GLY A 321 10.94 21.12 7.58
CA GLY A 321 9.52 20.86 7.32
C GLY A 321 8.63 22.11 7.52
N SER A 322 8.95 22.95 8.51
CA SER A 322 8.23 24.21 8.73
C SER A 322 8.51 25.25 7.63
N MET A 323 9.75 25.32 7.14
CA MET A 323 10.12 26.21 6.02
C MET A 323 9.43 25.81 4.72
N ALA A 324 9.36 24.52 4.42
CA ALA A 324 8.65 23.98 3.26
C ALA A 324 7.13 24.29 3.31
N MET A 325 6.54 24.38 4.50
CA MET A 325 5.17 24.82 4.70
C MET A 325 5.01 26.35 4.62
N GLU A 326 5.95 27.13 5.18
CA GLU A 326 5.98 28.58 4.97
C GLU A 326 6.09 28.95 3.48
N ASP A 327 6.80 28.15 2.67
CA ASP A 327 6.85 28.33 1.22
C ASP A 327 5.46 28.13 0.60
N ALA A 328 4.81 27.00 0.90
CA ALA A 328 3.47 26.68 0.42
C ALA A 328 2.46 27.80 0.71
N PHE A 329 2.46 28.30 1.95
CA PHE A 329 1.60 29.42 2.36
C PHE A 329 1.93 30.72 1.61
N SER A 330 3.21 31.06 1.48
CA SER A 330 3.65 32.27 0.77
C SER A 330 3.37 32.21 -0.73
N LEU A 331 3.54 31.05 -1.37
CA LEU A 331 3.36 30.87 -2.81
C LEU A 331 1.90 31.01 -3.21
N ALA A 332 0.99 30.35 -2.48
CA ALA A 332 -0.45 30.48 -2.70
C ALA A 332 -0.93 31.92 -2.47
N ALA A 333 -0.37 32.63 -1.47
CA ALA A 333 -0.64 34.06 -1.30
C ALA A 333 -0.13 34.90 -2.49
N CYS A 334 1.09 34.68 -2.97
CA CYS A 334 1.67 35.42 -4.11
C CYS A 334 0.86 35.21 -5.40
N LEU A 335 0.48 33.97 -5.70
CA LEU A 335 -0.36 33.63 -6.87
C LEU A 335 -1.75 34.29 -6.78
N GLN A 336 -2.35 34.35 -5.57
CA GLN A 336 -3.64 35.00 -5.35
C GLN A 336 -3.55 36.53 -5.45
N ILE A 337 -2.45 37.16 -5.04
CA ILE A 337 -2.24 38.62 -5.15
C ILE A 337 -2.00 39.04 -6.62
N ALA A 338 -1.23 38.25 -7.37
CA ALA A 338 -0.89 38.54 -8.77
C ALA A 338 -2.04 38.26 -9.75
N GLY A 339 -2.79 37.17 -9.52
CA GLY A 339 -3.77 36.67 -10.48
C GLY A 339 -3.14 35.99 -11.70
N LYS A 340 -3.99 35.48 -12.60
CA LYS A 340 -3.59 34.54 -13.67
C LYS A 340 -2.59 35.11 -14.69
N GLN A 341 -2.60 36.42 -14.93
CA GLN A 341 -1.72 37.05 -15.92
C GLN A 341 -0.27 37.13 -15.43
N ASP A 342 -0.08 37.41 -14.14
CA ASP A 342 1.22 37.74 -13.53
C ASP A 342 1.85 36.58 -12.75
N ILE A 343 1.55 35.33 -13.12
CA ILE A 343 2.04 34.11 -12.43
C ILE A 343 3.58 34.05 -12.38
N SER A 344 4.28 34.44 -13.45
CA SER A 344 5.76 34.48 -13.46
C SER A 344 6.29 35.49 -12.43
N LEU A 345 5.66 36.66 -12.33
CA LEU A 345 5.98 37.69 -11.34
C LEU A 345 5.66 37.20 -9.92
N ALA A 346 4.53 36.51 -9.71
CA ALA A 346 4.16 35.90 -8.42
C ALA A 346 5.24 34.92 -7.93
N ASN A 347 5.70 34.05 -8.83
CA ASN A 347 6.72 33.05 -8.57
C ASN A 347 8.09 33.70 -8.25
N GLN A 348 8.48 34.74 -8.99
CA GLN A 348 9.71 35.50 -8.75
C GLN A 348 9.66 36.29 -7.42
N VAL A 349 8.53 36.94 -7.12
CA VAL A 349 8.32 37.63 -5.84
C VAL A 349 8.38 36.64 -4.69
N HIS A 350 7.68 35.51 -4.77
CA HIS A 350 7.74 34.44 -3.77
C HIS A 350 9.19 34.00 -3.49
N ASN A 351 9.93 33.58 -4.52
CA ASN A 351 11.33 33.17 -4.40
C ASN A 351 12.17 34.25 -3.68
N ARG A 352 11.98 35.53 -4.01
CA ARG A 352 12.75 36.64 -3.43
C ARG A 352 12.35 36.99 -1.99
N LEU A 353 11.09 36.80 -1.60
CA LEU A 353 10.61 36.96 -0.22
C LEU A 353 11.05 35.79 0.70
N ARG A 354 11.37 34.63 0.13
CA ARG A 354 11.72 33.41 0.86
C ARG A 354 13.22 33.14 0.99
N PHE A 355 14.01 33.38 -0.06
CA PHE A 355 15.40 32.92 -0.14
C PHE A 355 16.29 33.33 1.04
N GLU A 356 16.37 34.62 1.38
CA GLU A 356 17.27 35.12 2.45
C GLU A 356 16.88 34.55 3.83
N ARG A 357 15.58 34.42 4.12
CA ARG A 357 15.02 33.79 5.32
C ARG A 357 15.38 32.31 5.40
N VAL A 358 15.13 31.55 4.33
CA VAL A 358 15.43 30.13 4.23
C VAL A 358 16.94 29.87 4.37
N SER A 359 17.77 30.64 3.68
CA SER A 359 19.23 30.51 3.74
C SER A 359 19.77 30.78 5.16
N CYS A 360 19.23 31.78 5.87
CA CYS A 360 19.56 32.00 7.28
C CYS A 360 19.15 30.81 8.18
N ALA A 361 17.98 30.21 7.93
CA ALA A 361 17.51 29.04 8.67
C ALA A 361 18.32 27.77 8.37
N GLN A 362 18.74 27.54 7.11
CA GLN A 362 19.64 26.44 6.74
C GLN A 362 20.96 26.54 7.50
N LYS A 363 21.56 27.73 7.54
CA LYS A 363 22.83 28.01 8.26
C LYS A 363 22.71 27.81 9.77
N MET A 364 21.54 28.06 10.36
CA MET A 364 21.29 27.79 11.79
C MET A 364 21.47 26.29 12.13
N GLY A 365 21.07 25.37 11.23
CA GLY A 365 21.24 23.93 11.44
C GLY A 365 22.71 23.50 11.60
N PHE A 366 23.63 24.15 10.89
CA PHE A 366 25.07 23.93 11.06
C PHE A 366 25.55 24.39 12.44
N LYS A 367 25.16 25.60 12.88
CA LYS A 367 25.59 26.13 14.18
C LYS A 367 25.01 25.34 15.35
N ASN A 368 23.74 24.93 15.27
CA ASN A 368 23.13 24.04 16.26
C ASN A 368 23.90 22.72 16.39
N ARG A 369 24.28 22.09 15.26
CA ARG A 369 25.11 20.87 15.27
C ARG A 369 26.47 21.11 15.93
N GLN A 370 27.16 22.21 15.60
CA GLN A 370 28.45 22.56 16.23
C GLN A 370 28.31 22.68 17.76
N ASN A 371 27.27 23.37 18.23
CA ASN A 371 27.00 23.55 19.66
C ASN A 371 26.64 22.24 20.37
N PHE A 372 25.91 21.32 19.72
CA PHE A 372 25.53 20.02 20.31
C PHE A 372 26.68 19.00 20.33
N HIS A 373 27.54 19.00 19.30
CA HIS A 373 28.65 18.03 19.17
C HIS A 373 29.92 18.47 19.92
N ASN A 374 30.15 19.78 20.01
CA ASN A 374 31.29 20.40 20.73
C ASN A 374 30.79 21.43 21.76
N PRO A 375 30.01 21.02 22.78
CA PRO A 375 29.47 21.92 23.79
C PRO A 375 30.57 22.46 24.71
N ASP A 376 30.44 23.75 25.02
CA ASP A 376 31.27 24.48 25.98
C ASP A 376 30.73 24.22 27.40
N TRP A 377 31.14 23.12 28.04
CA TRP A 377 30.51 22.63 29.27
C TRP A 377 30.56 23.63 30.42
N ASP A 378 31.62 24.42 30.57
CA ASP A 378 31.70 25.47 31.60
C ASP A 378 30.61 26.53 31.41
N VAL A 379 30.24 26.84 30.17
CA VAL A 379 29.14 27.75 29.84
C VAL A 379 27.77 27.08 30.01
N VAL A 380 27.63 25.80 29.65
CA VAL A 380 26.37 25.04 29.82
C VAL A 380 26.04 24.84 31.29
N ASP A 381 27.02 24.45 32.11
CA ASP A 381 26.82 24.17 33.53
C ASP A 381 26.61 25.49 34.34
N GLN A 382 27.10 26.64 33.85
CA GLN A 382 26.80 27.98 34.40
C GLN A 382 25.47 28.58 33.91
N LYS A 383 25.05 28.29 32.67
CA LYS A 383 23.90 28.90 31.98
C LYS A 383 23.11 27.86 31.18
N PRO A 384 22.47 26.88 31.85
CA PRO A 384 21.78 25.79 31.17
C PRO A 384 20.59 26.28 30.34
N GLU A 385 20.04 27.47 30.60
CA GLU A 385 18.97 28.05 29.79
C GLU A 385 19.45 28.53 28.41
N THR A 386 20.74 28.42 28.10
CA THR A 386 21.28 28.61 26.74
C THR A 386 20.98 27.43 25.80
N VAL A 387 20.97 26.17 26.29
CA VAL A 387 20.83 25.01 25.41
C VAL A 387 19.40 24.85 24.86
N GLY A 388 18.41 25.46 25.51
CA GLY A 388 17.04 25.58 24.99
C GLY A 388 16.86 26.61 23.86
N LYS A 389 17.84 27.47 23.58
CA LYS A 389 17.71 28.64 22.66
C LYS A 389 18.14 28.35 21.22
N PHE A 390 17.93 27.13 20.72
CA PHE A 390 18.36 26.68 19.38
C PHE A 390 17.46 27.16 18.20
N THR A 391 16.46 28.02 18.47
CA THR A 391 15.59 28.64 17.46
C THR A 391 15.41 30.13 17.76
N GLY A 392 15.67 31.01 16.78
CA GLY A 392 15.56 32.47 16.97
C GLY A 392 14.12 32.99 16.92
N GLN A 393 13.78 34.01 17.72
CA GLN A 393 12.43 34.62 17.74
C GLN A 393 11.96 35.15 16.37
N TRP A 394 12.90 35.56 15.50
CA TRP A 394 12.61 36.03 14.15
C TRP A 394 12.06 34.92 13.22
N LEU A 395 12.31 33.65 13.55
CA LEU A 395 11.63 32.52 12.93
C LEU A 395 10.20 32.44 13.45
N LEU A 396 10.06 32.27 14.77
CA LEU A 396 8.79 31.99 15.46
C LEU A 396 7.70 33.06 15.26
N LYS A 397 8.08 34.34 15.20
CA LYS A 397 7.14 35.48 15.13
C LYS A 397 6.72 35.90 13.71
N HIS A 398 7.03 35.09 12.69
CA HIS A 398 6.68 35.39 11.30
C HIS A 398 5.27 34.91 10.93
N ASP A 399 4.57 35.63 10.04
CA ASP A 399 3.53 35.04 9.19
C ASP A 399 3.97 35.18 7.72
N PRO A 400 4.25 34.06 7.00
CA PRO A 400 4.62 34.09 5.59
C PRO A 400 3.49 34.61 4.68
N VAL A 401 2.23 34.54 5.12
CA VAL A 401 1.06 35.00 4.37
C VAL A 401 0.93 36.51 4.46
N GLN A 402 0.89 37.07 5.68
CA GLN A 402 0.81 38.53 5.87
C GLN A 402 2.02 39.24 5.26
N TYR A 403 3.23 38.70 5.46
CA TYR A 403 4.46 39.25 4.87
C TYR A 403 4.41 39.29 3.34
N ALA A 404 3.76 38.31 2.69
CA ALA A 404 3.52 38.35 1.25
C ALA A 404 2.60 39.52 0.87
N TYR A 405 1.42 39.66 1.50
CA TYR A 405 0.51 40.80 1.22
C TYR A 405 1.19 42.16 1.42
N ASP A 406 1.92 42.34 2.52
CA ASP A 406 2.56 43.61 2.88
C ASP A 406 3.68 44.01 1.88
N ASN A 407 4.44 43.03 1.36
CA ASN A 407 5.65 43.29 0.59
C ASN A 407 5.52 43.00 -0.91
N PHE A 408 4.44 42.37 -1.38
CA PHE A 408 4.29 41.95 -2.78
C PHE A 408 4.53 43.10 -3.75
N GLN A 409 3.88 44.25 -3.55
CA GLN A 409 3.95 45.38 -4.49
C GLN A 409 5.33 46.05 -4.53
N ALA A 410 6.06 46.08 -3.39
CA ALA A 410 7.42 46.59 -3.32
C ALA A 410 8.42 45.62 -3.99
N CYS A 411 8.27 44.32 -3.74
CA CYS A 411 9.10 43.28 -4.35
C CYS A 411 8.82 43.15 -5.87
N ALA A 412 7.56 43.26 -6.29
CA ALA A 412 7.17 43.27 -7.70
C ALA A 412 7.72 44.51 -8.43
N SER A 413 7.68 45.68 -7.79
CA SER A 413 8.33 46.90 -8.32
C SER A 413 9.84 46.72 -8.46
N HIS A 414 10.49 46.02 -7.52
CA HIS A 414 11.91 45.66 -7.64
C HIS A 414 12.17 44.74 -8.84
N VAL A 415 11.39 43.66 -8.99
CA VAL A 415 11.52 42.70 -10.10
C VAL A 415 11.30 43.38 -11.46
N LEU A 416 10.26 44.20 -11.59
CA LEU A 416 9.88 44.82 -12.87
C LEU A 416 10.66 46.10 -13.23
N ARG A 417 11.17 46.83 -12.23
CA ARG A 417 11.70 48.21 -12.42
C ARG A 417 13.02 48.49 -11.69
N GLY A 418 13.60 47.51 -11.00
CA GLY A 418 14.86 47.65 -10.27
C GLY A 418 14.80 48.55 -9.03
N THR A 419 13.61 48.97 -8.56
CA THR A 419 13.47 49.82 -7.37
C THR A 419 14.06 49.11 -6.14
N PRO A 420 14.78 49.79 -5.23
CA PRO A 420 15.39 49.13 -4.06
C PRO A 420 14.37 48.38 -3.19
N PHE A 421 14.63 47.11 -2.92
CA PHE A 421 13.86 46.27 -1.99
C PHE A 421 14.83 45.41 -1.16
N LYS A 422 14.54 45.29 0.14
CA LYS A 422 15.29 44.51 1.12
C LYS A 422 14.31 43.78 2.02
N ASN A 423 14.50 42.48 2.25
CA ASN A 423 13.64 41.74 3.17
C ASN A 423 13.86 42.17 4.63
N SER A 424 12.82 41.95 5.45
CA SER A 424 12.85 42.13 6.91
C SER A 424 12.47 40.88 7.70
N ASN A 425 12.18 39.75 7.02
CA ASN A 425 11.79 38.48 7.62
C ASN A 425 12.96 37.53 8.00
N PHE A 426 14.20 38.01 7.96
CA PHE A 426 15.40 37.29 8.42
C PHE A 426 15.96 37.89 9.74
N VAL A 427 17.13 37.44 10.17
CA VAL A 427 17.80 37.86 11.42
C VAL A 427 17.85 39.41 11.55
N PRO A 428 17.21 40.03 12.57
CA PRO A 428 17.22 41.49 12.74
C PRO A 428 18.62 42.05 12.94
N GLY A 429 18.90 43.20 12.32
CA GLY A 429 20.22 43.86 12.35
C GLY A 429 21.30 43.19 11.47
N HIS A 430 21.08 41.95 11.01
CA HIS A 430 21.99 41.28 10.10
C HIS A 430 21.99 41.93 8.71
N THR A 431 23.11 41.76 8.00
CA THR A 431 23.18 41.98 6.55
C THR A 431 23.49 40.64 5.91
N PHE A 432 22.51 40.11 5.17
CA PHE A 432 22.65 38.83 4.49
C PHE A 432 23.88 38.82 3.58
N LYS A 433 24.59 37.69 3.59
CA LYS A 433 25.67 37.37 2.67
C LYS A 433 25.45 35.95 2.17
N GLU A 434 25.59 35.74 0.88
CA GLU A 434 25.62 34.41 0.29
C GLU A 434 26.78 33.58 0.89
N TRP A 435 26.59 32.27 0.96
CA TRP A 435 27.54 31.33 1.54
C TRP A 435 27.37 29.97 0.89
N THR A 436 28.44 29.18 0.85
CA THR A 436 28.45 27.79 0.36
C THR A 436 28.76 26.82 1.50
N VAL A 437 28.39 25.55 1.32
CA VAL A 437 28.72 24.47 2.25
C VAL A 437 30.24 24.36 2.43
N ALA A 438 31.00 24.46 1.34
CA ALA A 438 32.47 24.45 1.36
C ALA A 438 33.03 25.59 2.23
N GLY A 439 32.60 26.84 2.01
CA GLY A 439 33.10 27.99 2.77
C GLY A 439 32.74 27.95 4.27
N LEU A 440 31.64 27.30 4.67
CA LEU A 440 31.35 27.04 6.08
C LEU A 440 32.23 25.96 6.70
N LEU A 441 32.58 24.91 5.93
CA LEU A 441 33.48 23.85 6.37
C LEU A 441 34.95 24.32 6.42
N GLU A 442 35.34 25.27 5.58
CA GLU A 442 36.66 25.92 5.60
C GLU A 442 36.78 26.87 6.81
N ALA A 443 35.85 27.81 6.98
CA ALA A 443 35.84 28.72 8.13
C ALA A 443 35.79 27.97 9.48
N SER A 444 35.09 26.83 9.55
CA SER A 444 35.04 25.99 10.77
C SER A 444 36.34 25.22 11.06
N LYS A 445 37.29 25.15 10.12
CA LYS A 445 38.66 24.64 10.37
C LYS A 445 39.56 25.78 10.82
N GLU A 446 39.48 26.94 10.17
CA GLU A 446 40.22 28.15 10.58
C GLU A 446 39.85 28.60 12.01
N GLU A 447 38.59 28.46 12.43
CA GLU A 447 38.15 28.64 13.83
C GLU A 447 38.77 27.63 14.81
N ALA A 448 39.14 26.42 14.35
CA ALA A 448 39.73 25.37 15.19
C ALA A 448 41.27 25.48 15.28
N ASP A 449 41.93 25.88 14.19
CA ASP A 449 43.39 26.01 14.10
C ASP A 449 43.93 27.33 14.70
N SER A 450 43.07 28.29 15.08
CA SER A 450 43.45 29.61 15.63
C SER A 450 42.82 29.91 17.01
N PRO A 451 43.47 29.52 18.13
CA PRO A 451 42.92 29.70 19.48
C PRO A 451 42.63 31.15 19.88
N THR A 452 43.27 32.14 19.24
CA THR A 452 43.18 33.55 19.62
C THR A 452 42.02 34.33 19.01
N HIS A 453 41.33 33.82 17.97
CA HIS A 453 40.18 34.52 17.37
C HIS A 453 38.80 34.10 17.92
N ALA A 454 38.73 32.98 18.65
CA ALA A 454 37.48 32.41 19.17
C ALA A 454 36.67 33.34 20.10
N VAL A 455 37.30 34.39 20.68
CA VAL A 455 36.64 35.34 21.59
C VAL A 455 35.88 36.44 20.84
N GLN A 456 36.44 37.03 19.77
CA GLN A 456 35.86 38.22 19.13
C GLN A 456 34.66 37.95 18.21
N VAL A 457 34.53 36.74 17.66
CA VAL A 457 33.41 36.41 16.75
C VAL A 457 32.14 36.01 17.52
N ARG A 458 32.29 35.43 18.72
CA ARG A 458 31.19 34.85 19.53
C ARG A 458 30.03 35.83 19.83
N GLU A 459 30.29 37.13 19.96
CA GLU A 459 29.27 38.15 20.26
C GLU A 459 28.53 38.68 19.01
N SER A 460 29.05 38.45 17.80
CA SER A 460 28.69 39.26 16.62
C SER A 460 27.40 38.86 15.87
N LEU A 461 26.77 37.73 16.22
CA LEU A 461 25.72 37.11 15.38
C LEU A 461 24.39 36.78 16.07
N PHE A 462 24.28 36.88 17.39
CA PHE A 462 22.99 36.73 18.09
C PHE A 462 22.88 37.65 19.32
N VAL A 463 21.73 38.32 19.45
CA VAL A 463 21.30 39.23 20.54
C VAL A 463 21.98 40.63 20.52
N PRO A 464 21.22 41.72 20.24
CA PRO A 464 21.64 43.08 20.57
C PRO A 464 21.69 43.28 22.09
N SER A 465 22.65 44.08 22.58
CA SER A 465 22.85 44.36 24.01
C SER A 465 21.56 44.82 24.71
N SER A 466 21.24 44.22 25.85
CA SER A 466 19.96 44.35 26.57
C SER A 466 19.80 45.65 27.38
N SER A 467 20.16 46.80 26.80
CA SER A 467 20.34 48.08 27.51
C SER A 467 19.50 49.23 26.94
N ALA A 468 18.38 48.93 26.25
CA ALA A 468 17.64 49.94 25.48
C ALA A 468 16.11 49.73 25.41
N ILE A 469 15.47 49.02 26.36
CA ILE A 469 13.99 48.89 26.41
C ILE A 469 13.46 49.05 27.86
N GLU A 470 13.71 50.21 28.48
CA GLU A 470 12.94 50.69 29.64
C GLU A 470 12.59 52.17 29.48
N ALA A 471 11.60 52.46 28.62
CA ALA A 471 10.95 53.76 28.55
C ALA A 471 9.52 53.65 27.96
N THR A 472 8.63 54.54 28.41
CA THR A 472 7.33 54.86 27.79
C THR A 472 6.36 53.70 27.52
N ALA A 473 5.78 53.17 28.59
CA ALA A 473 4.42 52.62 28.54
C ALA A 473 3.42 53.62 29.17
N SER A 474 2.70 54.40 28.36
CA SER A 474 1.48 55.12 28.79
C SER A 474 0.65 55.68 27.61
N GLN A 475 -0.64 55.90 27.88
CA GLN A 475 -1.64 56.67 27.10
C GLN A 475 -2.32 55.99 25.87
N ARG A 476 -3.53 55.49 26.16
CA ARG A 476 -4.74 55.49 25.30
C ARG A 476 -5.13 56.96 24.93
N PRO A 477 -5.95 57.27 23.87
CA PRO A 477 -7.32 56.73 23.74
C PRO A 477 -8.03 56.67 22.35
N SER A 478 -9.25 56.08 22.40
CA SER A 478 -10.50 56.45 21.67
C SER A 478 -10.60 56.50 20.14
N SER A 479 -11.33 55.51 19.59
CA SER A 479 -12.51 55.57 18.68
C SER A 479 -12.62 56.57 17.48
N PRO A 480 -13.19 56.14 16.32
CA PRO A 480 -13.23 56.90 15.06
C PRO A 480 -14.54 57.68 14.80
N PRO A 481 -14.55 58.53 13.73
CA PRO A 481 -15.77 58.76 12.95
C PRO A 481 -15.58 58.73 11.40
N THR A 482 -16.22 57.75 10.77
CA THR A 482 -17.21 57.85 9.67
C THR A 482 -17.15 58.92 8.55
N THR A 483 -17.40 58.43 7.32
CA THR A 483 -18.26 58.95 6.21
C THR A 483 -17.75 59.75 4.98
N SER A 484 -18.21 59.24 3.82
CA SER A 484 -18.81 59.91 2.64
C SER A 484 -17.99 60.69 1.58
N GLN A 485 -17.99 60.12 0.36
CA GLN A 485 -18.45 60.68 -0.93
C GLN A 485 -17.92 62.03 -1.45
N LEU A 486 -17.48 62.04 -2.72
CA LEU A 486 -18.20 62.72 -3.82
C LEU A 486 -17.66 62.30 -5.21
N GLU A 487 -18.33 62.77 -6.27
CA GLU A 487 -18.24 62.23 -7.64
C GLU A 487 -17.32 63.00 -8.62
N ALA A 488 -17.22 62.47 -9.85
CA ALA A 488 -16.51 62.93 -11.04
C ALA A 488 -16.75 64.41 -11.46
N PRO A 489 -15.95 64.97 -12.41
CA PRO A 489 -16.36 64.84 -13.83
C PRO A 489 -15.28 64.89 -14.95
N ARG A 490 -15.50 64.03 -15.97
CA ARG A 490 -15.53 64.26 -17.45
C ARG A 490 -14.42 64.95 -18.29
N SER A 491 -14.37 64.41 -19.53
CA SER A 491 -14.27 65.04 -20.88
C SER A 491 -12.92 65.39 -21.54
N ASP A 492 -12.61 64.58 -22.56
CA ASP A 492 -12.32 64.94 -23.97
C ASP A 492 -11.24 65.99 -24.34
N SER A 493 -10.29 65.59 -25.19
CA SER A 493 -10.54 65.71 -26.65
C SER A 493 -9.45 65.11 -27.59
N THR A 494 -9.95 64.63 -28.73
CA THR A 494 -9.39 64.38 -30.08
C THR A 494 -8.10 65.17 -30.51
N LYS A 495 -7.26 64.76 -31.49
CA LYS A 495 -7.43 63.88 -32.69
C LYS A 495 -6.10 63.63 -33.49
N VAL A 496 -6.19 62.79 -34.53
CA VAL A 496 -5.57 62.92 -35.90
C VAL A 496 -4.17 62.30 -36.25
N LEU A 497 -4.21 61.40 -37.26
CA LEU A 497 -3.28 61.00 -38.36
C LEU A 497 -1.78 60.66 -38.14
N GLY A 498 -1.36 59.59 -38.86
CA GLY A 498 0.02 59.30 -39.34
C GLY A 498 -0.01 59.07 -40.88
N PRO A 499 0.87 58.25 -41.54
CA PRO A 499 2.04 57.49 -41.07
C PRO A 499 3.41 58.12 -41.53
N PRO A 500 4.20 57.77 -42.60
CA PRO A 500 4.17 56.69 -43.63
C PRO A 500 5.47 55.87 -43.89
N THR A 501 5.33 54.54 -44.00
CA THR A 501 5.96 53.57 -44.97
C THR A 501 7.47 53.50 -45.35
N PHE A 502 7.93 52.22 -45.46
CA PHE A 502 8.76 51.60 -46.55
C PHE A 502 10.32 51.55 -46.56
N ASN A 503 10.83 50.30 -46.55
CA ASN A 503 11.71 49.64 -47.56
C ASN A 503 13.23 49.29 -47.37
N THR A 504 13.54 48.06 -47.79
CA THR A 504 14.75 47.53 -48.50
C THR A 504 16.17 47.40 -47.87
N SER A 505 16.46 46.16 -47.41
CA SER A 505 17.32 45.15 -48.13
C SER A 505 18.84 44.98 -47.91
N ARG A 506 19.25 43.69 -48.03
CA ARG A 506 20.50 43.11 -48.59
C ARG A 506 21.87 43.24 -47.89
N THR A 507 22.47 42.07 -47.62
CA THR A 507 23.85 41.69 -48.00
C THR A 507 23.98 40.15 -47.99
N ALA A 508 25.00 39.54 -48.63
CA ALA A 508 25.15 38.07 -48.71
C ALA A 508 26.58 37.58 -49.10
N ALA A 509 27.00 36.44 -48.56
CA ALA A 509 28.15 35.60 -48.97
C ALA A 509 27.94 34.18 -48.39
N THR A 510 27.94 33.03 -49.11
CA THR A 510 28.95 32.32 -49.96
C THR A 510 30.18 31.84 -49.18
N SER A 511 30.67 30.58 -49.24
CA SER A 511 30.35 29.35 -50.02
C SER A 511 30.85 28.09 -49.22
N LYS A 512 30.71 26.80 -49.57
CA LYS A 512 31.02 26.06 -50.83
C LYS A 512 30.53 24.57 -50.75
N ASN A 513 30.49 23.83 -51.88
CA ASN A 513 29.95 22.45 -52.00
C ASN A 513 30.97 21.39 -52.52
N LEU A 514 30.72 20.10 -52.23
CA LEU A 514 31.02 18.86 -53.01
C LEU A 514 30.18 17.71 -52.36
N SER A 515 29.19 17.04 -52.97
CA SER A 515 29.18 16.04 -54.07
C SER A 515 30.02 14.77 -53.77
N THR A 516 29.60 13.53 -54.07
CA THR A 516 28.86 12.98 -55.25
C THR A 516 27.81 11.87 -54.93
N SER A 517 27.18 11.29 -55.95
CA SER A 517 26.06 10.32 -55.87
C SER A 517 26.26 9.04 -56.72
N SER A 518 25.43 8.01 -56.49
CA SER A 518 25.13 6.92 -57.45
C SER A 518 23.74 6.30 -57.17
N ASN A 519 23.06 5.76 -58.21
CA ASN A 519 21.64 5.35 -58.15
C ASN A 519 21.44 3.82 -58.29
N ALA A 520 20.37 3.30 -57.66
CA ALA A 520 19.63 2.13 -58.12
C ALA A 520 18.13 2.25 -57.73
N ARG A 521 17.23 1.66 -58.53
CA ARG A 521 15.74 1.72 -58.48
C ARG A 521 15.17 0.61 -59.39
N PRO A 522 13.86 0.29 -59.41
CA PRO A 522 12.81 0.36 -58.36
C PRO A 522 11.98 -0.96 -58.30
N ILE A 523 10.89 -1.00 -57.52
CA ILE A 523 9.52 -1.46 -57.89
C ILE A 523 8.57 -1.35 -56.67
N VAL A 524 7.25 -1.19 -56.90
CA VAL A 524 6.23 -0.88 -55.87
C VAL A 524 4.91 -1.60 -56.18
N PRO A 525 4.23 -2.17 -55.18
CA PRO A 525 2.83 -1.78 -54.86
C PRO A 525 2.69 -1.51 -53.33
N ARG A 526 2.17 -0.39 -52.83
CA ARG A 526 0.93 0.37 -53.10
C ARG A 526 -0.35 -0.28 -52.53
N LEU A 527 -0.52 -0.14 -51.21
CA LEU A 527 -1.81 0.06 -50.51
C LEU A 527 -1.58 1.29 -49.61
N VAL A 528 -2.23 2.42 -49.87
CA VAL A 528 -3.56 2.81 -49.33
C VAL A 528 -3.47 3.08 -47.82
N GLU A 529 -3.61 4.35 -47.46
CA GLU A 529 -3.76 4.83 -46.09
C GLU A 529 -5.12 4.40 -45.54
N ASP A 530 -5.18 4.05 -44.26
CA ASP A 530 -6.41 4.18 -43.49
C ASP A 530 -6.09 4.62 -42.06
N GLN A 531 -6.94 5.46 -41.48
CA GLN A 531 -6.67 6.15 -40.21
C GLN A 531 -7.38 5.47 -39.04
N LEU A 532 -6.61 4.83 -38.16
CA LEU A 532 -7.06 4.52 -36.80
C LEU A 532 -5.96 4.89 -35.80
N ALA A 533 -6.20 5.96 -35.04
CA ALA A 533 -5.44 6.25 -33.84
C ALA A 533 -6.02 5.40 -32.68
N GLU A 534 -5.18 4.63 -31.99
CA GLU A 534 -5.62 3.89 -30.80
C GLU A 534 -5.72 4.84 -29.60
N ASP A 535 -6.95 5.15 -29.17
CA ASP A 535 -7.20 5.84 -27.91
C ASP A 535 -6.79 4.98 -26.70
N PRO A 536 -6.30 5.59 -25.60
CA PRO A 536 -5.97 4.87 -24.37
C PRO A 536 -7.25 4.42 -23.64
N PHE A 537 -7.69 3.19 -23.93
CA PHE A 537 -8.89 2.56 -23.36
C PHE A 537 -8.97 2.66 -21.82
N PRO A 538 -10.14 3.00 -21.24
CA PRO A 538 -10.27 3.25 -19.81
C PRO A 538 -10.26 1.99 -18.93
N ILE A 539 -9.63 2.10 -17.76
CA ILE A 539 -9.88 1.18 -16.63
C ILE A 539 -11.17 1.65 -15.95
N ILE A 540 -12.23 0.84 -16.00
CA ILE A 540 -13.51 1.20 -15.39
C ILE A 540 -13.46 0.96 -13.88
N ILE A 541 -13.20 2.03 -13.13
CA ILE A 541 -13.38 2.10 -11.68
C ILE A 541 -14.89 2.07 -11.38
N THR A 542 -15.31 1.31 -10.37
CA THR A 542 -16.71 1.22 -9.90
C THR A 542 -17.16 2.43 -9.07
N GLY A 543 -16.96 3.64 -9.60
CA GLY A 543 -17.67 4.84 -9.16
C GLY A 543 -18.95 5.01 -10.00
N ASP A 544 -20.08 5.31 -9.36
CA ASP A 544 -21.38 5.30 -10.05
C ASP A 544 -21.49 6.42 -11.11
N VAL A 545 -22.00 6.05 -12.28
CA VAL A 545 -22.33 6.99 -13.35
C VAL A 545 -23.60 7.72 -12.96
N ILE A 546 -23.47 8.97 -12.53
CA ILE A 546 -24.60 9.89 -12.40
C ILE A 546 -25.14 10.13 -13.82
N ASN A 547 -26.33 9.60 -14.10
CA ASN A 547 -27.06 9.89 -15.34
C ASN A 547 -27.45 11.37 -15.34
N ASP A 548 -26.69 12.16 -16.09
CA ASP A 548 -26.99 13.55 -16.47
C ASP A 548 -28.08 13.53 -17.56
N PRO A 549 -29.33 13.94 -17.26
CA PRO A 549 -30.45 13.85 -18.20
C PRO A 549 -30.41 14.93 -19.30
N THR A 550 -29.32 15.68 -19.43
CA THR A 550 -29.20 16.80 -20.39
C THR A 550 -28.33 16.49 -21.62
N LYS A 551 -27.96 15.22 -21.84
CA LYS A 551 -27.13 14.79 -22.99
C LYS A 551 -27.88 13.84 -23.91
N ASP A 552 -27.84 14.16 -25.20
CA ASP A 552 -28.40 13.32 -26.27
C ASP A 552 -27.71 11.94 -26.34
N PRO A 553 -28.44 10.88 -26.76
CA PRO A 553 -27.94 9.52 -26.79
C PRO A 553 -26.89 9.32 -27.90
N VAL A 554 -25.62 9.26 -27.51
CA VAL A 554 -24.52 8.85 -28.39
C VAL A 554 -24.61 7.35 -28.67
N LEU A 555 -24.42 6.94 -29.93
CA LEU A 555 -24.44 5.53 -30.33
C LEU A 555 -23.37 4.69 -29.60
N PRO A 556 -23.63 3.39 -29.32
CA PRO A 556 -22.71 2.54 -28.58
C PRO A 556 -21.45 2.21 -29.39
N THR A 557 -20.34 2.88 -29.09
CA THR A 557 -19.02 2.55 -29.62
C THR A 557 -18.44 1.33 -28.88
N VAL A 558 -18.38 0.19 -29.59
CA VAL A 558 -17.59 -1.05 -29.34
C VAL A 558 -17.19 -1.31 -27.87
N THR A 559 -17.86 -2.30 -27.26
CA THR A 559 -17.61 -2.75 -25.88
C THR A 559 -16.13 -3.04 -25.58
N SER A 560 -15.51 -2.22 -24.72
CA SER A 560 -14.14 -2.42 -24.26
C SER A 560 -14.06 -3.52 -23.20
N VAL A 561 -13.22 -4.53 -23.40
CA VAL A 561 -13.00 -5.62 -22.42
C VAL A 561 -12.44 -5.04 -21.11
N ARG A 562 -13.16 -5.21 -19.99
CA ARG A 562 -12.73 -4.75 -18.66
C ARG A 562 -11.52 -5.58 -18.20
N ARG A 563 -10.42 -4.92 -17.82
CA ARG A 563 -9.11 -5.56 -17.60
C ARG A 563 -8.73 -5.82 -16.14
N ALA A 564 -9.40 -5.20 -15.19
CA ALA A 564 -9.16 -5.36 -13.75
C ALA A 564 -10.31 -4.75 -12.95
N VAL A 565 -10.40 -5.11 -11.66
CA VAL A 565 -11.20 -4.41 -10.66
C VAL A 565 -10.25 -3.86 -9.59
N VAL A 566 -10.43 -2.60 -9.20
CA VAL A 566 -9.73 -2.00 -8.06
C VAL A 566 -10.77 -1.67 -7.00
N ALA A 567 -10.66 -2.26 -5.82
CA ALA A 567 -11.55 -1.97 -4.70
C ALA A 567 -10.72 -1.61 -3.46
N LYS A 568 -11.05 -0.47 -2.85
CA LYS A 568 -10.31 0.14 -1.74
C LYS A 568 -8.84 0.36 -2.14
N THR A 569 -7.92 -0.45 -1.62
CA THR A 569 -6.46 -0.36 -1.89
C THR A 569 -5.90 -1.59 -2.61
N ARG A 570 -6.76 -2.46 -3.15
CA ARG A 570 -6.36 -3.73 -3.78
C ARG A 570 -6.72 -3.77 -5.26
N TYR A 571 -5.76 -4.19 -6.08
CA TYR A 571 -5.93 -4.52 -7.49
C TYR A 571 -6.28 -6.00 -7.63
N PHE A 572 -7.24 -6.32 -8.49
CA PHE A 572 -7.66 -7.67 -8.85
C PHE A 572 -7.66 -7.82 -10.38
N GLY A 573 -6.71 -8.60 -10.90
CA GLY A 573 -6.64 -8.94 -12.34
C GLY A 573 -7.71 -9.95 -12.78
N PRO A 574 -7.85 -10.23 -14.09
CA PRO A 574 -8.96 -11.00 -14.65
C PRO A 574 -9.12 -12.45 -14.17
N SER A 575 -8.08 -13.09 -13.62
CA SER A 575 -8.22 -14.42 -13.02
C SER A 575 -8.87 -14.41 -11.62
N HIS A 576 -9.01 -13.25 -10.99
CA HIS A 576 -9.63 -13.12 -9.67
C HIS A 576 -11.16 -13.01 -9.79
N TRP A 577 -11.90 -13.77 -8.99
CA TRP A 577 -13.38 -13.83 -9.00
C TRP A 577 -14.11 -12.48 -9.02
N MET A 578 -13.55 -11.43 -8.42
CA MET A 578 -14.11 -10.06 -8.45
C MET A 578 -14.27 -9.47 -9.86
N SER A 579 -13.52 -9.95 -10.86
CA SER A 579 -13.76 -9.54 -12.25
C SER A 579 -15.17 -9.91 -12.72
N SER A 580 -15.70 -11.04 -12.22
CA SER A 580 -17.03 -11.57 -12.57
C SER A 580 -18.17 -10.92 -11.78
N SER A 581 -17.94 -10.40 -10.56
CA SER A 581 -19.00 -9.78 -9.76
C SER A 581 -19.53 -8.46 -10.34
N VAL A 582 -18.78 -7.82 -11.24
CA VAL A 582 -19.22 -6.63 -11.99
C VAL A 582 -20.41 -6.94 -12.89
N MET A 583 -20.44 -8.14 -13.50
CA MET A 583 -21.57 -8.59 -14.32
C MET A 583 -22.82 -8.82 -13.46
N VAL A 584 -22.63 -9.31 -12.23
CA VAL A 584 -23.71 -9.59 -11.25
C VAL A 584 -24.39 -8.31 -10.73
N LYS A 585 -23.67 -7.17 -10.61
CA LYS A 585 -24.22 -5.90 -10.06
C LYS A 585 -25.54 -5.45 -10.73
N LYS A 586 -25.76 -5.76 -12.01
CA LYS A 586 -26.99 -5.41 -12.73
C LYS A 586 -28.24 -6.16 -12.23
N HIS A 587 -28.10 -7.39 -11.74
CA HIS A 587 -29.22 -8.34 -11.61
C HIS A 587 -29.58 -8.71 -10.14
N ALA A 588 -29.04 -8.01 -9.14
CA ALA A 588 -29.10 -8.49 -7.75
C ALA A 588 -29.10 -7.40 -6.66
N THR A 589 -29.56 -6.17 -6.94
CA THR A 589 -29.59 -5.08 -5.94
C THR A 589 -30.91 -4.29 -5.91
N PRO A 590 -31.81 -4.56 -4.94
CA PRO A 590 -32.95 -3.70 -4.61
C PRO A 590 -32.61 -2.69 -3.50
N GLY A 591 -33.10 -1.45 -3.63
CA GLY A 591 -32.80 -0.34 -2.73
C GLY A 591 -33.68 -0.24 -1.47
N HIS A 592 -33.77 -1.31 -0.67
CA HIS A 592 -34.72 -1.38 0.47
C HIS A 592 -34.07 -1.20 1.85
N THR A 593 -34.53 -0.21 2.63
CA THR A 593 -33.93 0.24 3.91
C THR A 593 -33.73 -0.86 4.96
N GLU A 594 -34.64 -1.84 5.05
CA GLU A 594 -34.50 -2.94 6.04
C GLU A 594 -33.28 -3.84 5.75
N ILE A 595 -32.90 -4.00 4.47
CA ILE A 595 -31.74 -4.79 4.04
C ILE A 595 -30.45 -4.20 4.63
N HIS A 596 -30.32 -2.88 4.62
CA HIS A 596 -29.17 -2.18 5.23
C HIS A 596 -29.07 -2.44 6.73
N LYS A 597 -30.21 -2.43 7.45
CA LYS A 597 -30.26 -2.68 8.90
C LYS A 597 -29.83 -4.11 9.24
N LEU A 598 -30.35 -5.12 8.55
CA LEU A 598 -29.96 -6.51 8.80
C LEU A 598 -28.50 -6.79 8.40
N LEU A 599 -28.02 -6.19 7.31
CA LEU A 599 -26.59 -6.24 6.96
C LEU A 599 -25.69 -5.61 8.04
N ALA A 600 -26.12 -4.52 8.66
CA ALA A 600 -25.37 -3.89 9.75
C ALA A 600 -25.39 -4.75 11.03
N ASN A 601 -26.51 -5.36 11.38
CA ASN A 601 -26.61 -6.36 12.45
C ASN A 601 -25.64 -7.53 12.23
N GLY A 602 -25.61 -8.10 11.03
CA GLY A 602 -24.67 -9.16 10.65
C GLY A 602 -23.19 -8.73 10.75
N LYS A 603 -22.85 -7.48 10.35
CA LYS A 603 -21.51 -6.91 10.56
C LYS A 603 -21.14 -6.85 12.06
N LEU A 604 -22.07 -6.51 12.94
CA LEU A 604 -21.82 -6.40 14.39
C LEU A 604 -21.57 -7.79 15.02
N LEU A 605 -22.40 -8.78 14.72
CA LEU A 605 -22.17 -10.17 15.16
C LEU A 605 -20.83 -10.71 14.63
N ALA A 606 -20.51 -10.47 13.35
CA ALA A 606 -19.23 -10.85 12.76
C ALA A 606 -18.02 -10.16 13.43
N ARG A 607 -18.13 -8.87 13.77
CA ARG A 607 -17.13 -8.12 14.56
C ARG A 607 -16.96 -8.74 15.96
N HIS A 608 -18.06 -9.14 16.62
CA HIS A 608 -18.02 -9.76 17.94
C HIS A 608 -17.36 -11.15 17.90
N ILE A 609 -17.81 -12.06 17.03
CA ILE A 609 -17.26 -13.43 16.91
C ILE A 609 -15.73 -13.38 16.67
N LYS A 610 -15.26 -12.47 15.80
CA LYS A 610 -13.83 -12.30 15.52
C LYS A 610 -13.03 -11.74 16.71
N ARG A 611 -13.62 -10.83 17.51
CA ARG A 611 -13.00 -10.35 18.76
C ARG A 611 -12.91 -11.47 19.80
N SER A 612 -14.01 -12.18 20.05
CA SER A 612 -14.09 -13.24 21.06
C SER A 612 -13.23 -14.47 20.74
N GLY A 613 -12.88 -14.68 19.47
CA GLY A 613 -11.88 -15.67 19.03
C GLY A 613 -10.41 -15.25 19.17
N THR A 614 -10.11 -14.06 19.72
CA THR A 614 -8.73 -13.56 19.91
C THR A 614 -8.22 -13.93 21.30
N THR A 615 -7.60 -15.09 21.43
CA THR A 615 -7.15 -15.66 22.72
C THR A 615 -5.89 -14.95 23.26
N THR A 616 -5.82 -14.78 24.59
CA THR A 616 -4.63 -14.26 25.28
C THR A 616 -3.43 -15.21 25.11
N PHE A 617 -2.26 -14.66 24.72
CA PHE A 617 -1.07 -15.48 24.46
C PHE A 617 -0.58 -16.22 25.73
N GLY A 618 -0.50 -17.55 25.64
CA GLY A 618 0.19 -18.39 26.61
C GLY A 618 1.70 -18.40 26.35
N SER A 619 2.51 -18.42 27.40
CA SER A 619 3.97 -18.28 27.33
C SER A 619 4.75 -19.55 26.93
N SER A 620 4.09 -20.55 26.33
CA SER A 620 4.74 -21.81 25.90
C SER A 620 4.06 -22.44 24.69
N LEU A 621 4.87 -22.74 23.66
CA LEU A 621 4.46 -23.44 22.44
C LEU A 621 3.91 -24.84 22.77
N GLY A 622 2.95 -25.30 21.97
CA GLY A 622 2.35 -26.63 22.12
C GLY A 622 1.50 -26.86 23.38
N SER A 623 1.37 -25.85 24.25
CA SER A 623 0.61 -25.94 25.50
C SER A 623 -0.87 -26.29 25.31
N GLN A 624 -1.47 -25.87 24.20
CA GLN A 624 -2.88 -26.14 23.85
C GLN A 624 -3.07 -27.28 22.81
N LEU A 625 -2.11 -28.19 22.68
CA LEU A 625 -2.29 -29.40 21.87
C LEU A 625 -3.35 -30.33 22.49
N PRO A 626 -4.25 -30.97 21.71
CA PRO A 626 -5.38 -31.74 22.21
C PRO A 626 -4.95 -33.11 22.81
N SER A 627 -5.89 -34.04 22.96
CA SER A 627 -5.60 -35.46 23.23
C SER A 627 -4.92 -36.12 22.01
N LYS A 628 -4.18 -37.23 22.25
CA LYS A 628 -3.55 -37.98 21.15
C LYS A 628 -4.59 -38.48 20.13
N ASP A 629 -5.71 -39.03 20.57
CA ASP A 629 -6.82 -39.48 19.70
C ASP A 629 -7.33 -38.40 18.72
N ILE A 630 -7.44 -37.14 19.17
CA ILE A 630 -7.82 -36.02 18.28
C ILE A 630 -6.63 -35.66 17.38
N ALA A 631 -5.42 -35.54 17.92
CA ALA A 631 -4.23 -35.23 17.13
C ALA A 631 -3.96 -36.27 16.02
N ASP A 632 -4.16 -37.55 16.30
CA ASP A 632 -4.02 -38.65 15.34
C ASP A 632 -5.02 -38.47 14.19
N LYS A 633 -6.28 -38.12 14.47
CA LYS A 633 -7.31 -37.85 13.43
C LYS A 633 -6.94 -36.64 12.59
N LEU A 634 -6.42 -35.57 13.20
CA LEU A 634 -5.99 -34.35 12.50
C LEU A 634 -4.74 -34.56 11.65
N VAL A 635 -3.74 -35.31 12.14
CA VAL A 635 -2.56 -35.70 11.36
C VAL A 635 -2.98 -36.58 10.18
N ASN A 636 -3.80 -37.62 10.41
CA ASN A 636 -4.32 -38.47 9.34
C ASN A 636 -5.15 -37.66 8.32
N ALA A 637 -5.91 -36.65 8.75
CA ALA A 637 -6.63 -35.74 7.86
C ALA A 637 -5.68 -34.95 6.93
N TYR A 638 -4.57 -34.42 7.44
CA TYR A 638 -3.54 -33.79 6.60
C TYR A 638 -2.88 -34.79 5.64
N LEU A 639 -2.46 -35.94 6.16
CA LEU A 639 -1.73 -36.97 5.40
C LEU A 639 -2.59 -37.59 4.27
N ARG A 640 -3.90 -37.77 4.47
CA ARG A 640 -4.81 -38.33 3.45
C ARG A 640 -5.27 -37.31 2.39
N THR A 641 -5.05 -36.01 2.64
CA THR A 641 -5.48 -34.90 1.76
C THR A 641 -4.29 -34.21 1.07
N PHE A 642 -3.77 -33.14 1.66
CA PHE A 642 -2.78 -32.26 1.02
C PHE A 642 -1.39 -32.89 0.85
N GLU A 643 -0.97 -33.77 1.77
CA GLU A 643 0.32 -34.46 1.64
C GLU A 643 0.34 -35.47 0.47
N ARG A 644 -0.83 -35.89 -0.03
CA ARG A 644 -0.95 -36.71 -1.25
C ARG A 644 -0.82 -35.94 -2.57
N VAL A 645 -0.59 -34.62 -2.51
CA VAL A 645 -0.45 -33.76 -3.69
C VAL A 645 0.78 -32.85 -3.59
N TYR A 646 1.08 -32.30 -2.40
CA TYR A 646 2.10 -31.26 -2.24
C TYR A 646 3.48 -31.73 -1.77
N ARG A 647 3.66 -32.96 -1.26
CA ARG A 647 4.94 -33.54 -0.77
C ARG A 647 5.80 -32.57 0.05
N ILE A 648 5.22 -31.99 1.10
CA ILE A 648 5.90 -31.06 2.00
C ILE A 648 6.76 -31.84 3.00
N LEU A 649 6.19 -32.86 3.64
CA LEU A 649 6.89 -33.67 4.64
C LEU A 649 7.54 -34.91 4.02
N HIS A 650 8.45 -35.50 4.78
CA HIS A 650 8.83 -36.90 4.62
C HIS A 650 8.03 -37.69 5.66
N VAL A 651 7.03 -38.45 5.22
CA VAL A 651 5.99 -39.00 6.10
C VAL A 651 6.58 -39.96 7.16
N PRO A 652 7.48 -40.91 6.82
CA PRO A 652 8.09 -41.81 7.81
C PRO A 652 8.89 -41.06 8.89
N SER A 653 9.62 -40.01 8.52
CA SER A 653 10.38 -39.20 9.49
C SER A 653 9.45 -38.37 10.38
N PHE A 654 8.41 -37.75 9.82
CA PHE A 654 7.43 -37.00 10.61
C PHE A 654 6.68 -37.91 11.60
N GLN A 655 6.27 -39.11 11.18
CA GLN A 655 5.62 -40.08 12.05
C GLN A 655 6.55 -40.54 13.19
N THR A 656 7.83 -40.78 12.88
CA THR A 656 8.85 -41.15 13.88
C THR A 656 9.05 -40.05 14.94
N ASP A 657 9.09 -38.78 14.52
CA ASP A 657 9.16 -37.64 15.44
C ASP A 657 7.85 -37.48 16.25
N TYR A 658 6.69 -37.73 15.62
CA TYR A 658 5.36 -37.61 16.23
C TYR A 658 5.11 -38.63 17.34
N ASP A 659 5.40 -39.92 17.11
CA ASP A 659 5.24 -40.92 18.17
C ASP A 659 6.23 -40.69 19.32
N ARG A 660 7.48 -40.31 19.01
CA ARG A 660 8.47 -39.90 20.02
C ARG A 660 8.00 -38.71 20.86
N PHE A 661 7.35 -37.71 20.25
CA PHE A 661 6.81 -36.54 20.96
C PHE A 661 5.74 -36.94 22.00
N TRP A 662 4.89 -37.92 21.69
CA TRP A 662 3.90 -38.43 22.62
C TRP A 662 4.52 -39.29 23.72
N ASP A 663 5.42 -40.21 23.37
CA ASP A 663 6.09 -41.11 24.32
C ASP A 663 6.97 -40.37 25.33
N LEU A 664 7.60 -39.26 24.93
CA LEU A 664 8.37 -38.37 25.81
C LEU A 664 7.50 -37.37 26.61
N GLY A 665 6.17 -37.48 26.54
CA GLY A 665 5.24 -36.67 27.33
C GLY A 665 5.12 -35.22 26.83
N LYS A 666 4.85 -35.04 25.53
CA LYS A 666 4.77 -33.75 24.82
C LYS A 666 6.07 -32.94 24.84
N LYS A 667 7.23 -33.61 24.72
CA LYS A 667 8.56 -32.98 24.64
C LYS A 667 9.22 -33.22 23.29
N SER A 668 9.44 -32.14 22.55
CA SER A 668 10.35 -32.08 21.40
C SER A 668 10.86 -30.63 21.25
N ASP A 669 11.62 -30.36 20.21
CA ASP A 669 12.04 -29.04 19.77
C ASP A 669 10.90 -28.21 19.15
N ASP A 670 11.05 -26.89 19.16
CA ASP A 670 10.09 -25.95 18.61
C ASP A 670 9.79 -26.21 17.12
N VAL A 671 10.79 -26.62 16.33
CA VAL A 671 10.63 -26.81 14.87
C VAL A 671 9.69 -27.98 14.59
N PHE A 672 9.77 -29.07 15.36
CA PHE A 672 8.78 -30.13 15.32
C PHE A 672 7.41 -29.67 15.83
N ILE A 673 7.36 -28.94 16.96
CA ILE A 673 6.09 -28.48 17.54
C ILE A 673 5.33 -27.57 16.55
N ILE A 674 5.99 -26.61 15.89
CA ILE A 674 5.38 -25.74 14.88
C ILE A 674 4.92 -26.55 13.64
N LYS A 675 5.73 -27.51 13.14
CA LYS A 675 5.30 -28.41 12.04
C LYS A 675 4.04 -29.18 12.41
N LEU A 676 3.98 -29.74 13.63
CA LEU A 676 2.81 -30.44 14.14
C LEU A 676 1.60 -29.51 14.26
N GLN A 677 1.74 -28.36 14.92
CA GLN A 677 0.65 -27.38 15.09
C GLN A 677 0.03 -26.94 13.76
N LEU A 678 0.84 -26.71 12.72
CA LEU A 678 0.34 -26.37 11.39
C LEU A 678 -0.31 -27.56 10.67
N THR A 679 0.25 -28.77 10.82
CA THR A 679 -0.35 -30.02 10.34
C THR A 679 -1.75 -30.23 10.94
N LEU A 680 -1.89 -30.02 12.26
CA LEU A 680 -3.16 -30.08 12.97
C LEU A 680 -4.14 -28.98 12.54
N ALA A 681 -3.65 -27.75 12.28
CA ALA A 681 -4.46 -26.63 11.80
C ALA A 681 -5.05 -26.87 10.40
N ILE A 682 -4.29 -27.54 9.51
CA ILE A 682 -4.79 -27.99 8.20
C ILE A 682 -5.80 -29.13 8.40
N GLY A 683 -5.45 -30.14 9.20
CA GLY A 683 -6.31 -31.30 9.49
C GLY A 683 -7.66 -30.92 10.09
N ALA A 684 -7.73 -29.85 10.88
CA ALA A 684 -8.96 -29.38 11.53
C ALA A 684 -10.06 -28.98 10.54
N CYS A 685 -9.69 -28.62 9.31
CA CYS A 685 -10.61 -28.36 8.19
C CYS A 685 -11.45 -29.59 7.79
N PHE A 686 -10.98 -30.81 8.14
CA PHE A 686 -11.57 -32.09 7.73
C PHE A 686 -11.97 -32.98 8.93
N TYR A 687 -12.10 -32.40 10.12
CA TYR A 687 -12.30 -33.15 11.37
C TYR A 687 -13.78 -33.46 11.68
N ASP A 688 -14.67 -32.49 11.44
CA ASP A 688 -16.11 -32.57 11.70
C ASP A 688 -16.88 -31.67 10.71
N GLU A 689 -18.22 -31.61 10.83
CA GLU A 689 -19.11 -30.88 9.92
C GLU A 689 -19.32 -29.39 10.26
N THR A 690 -18.87 -28.90 11.41
CA THR A 690 -19.02 -27.48 11.84
C THR A 690 -17.70 -26.71 11.94
N PHE A 691 -16.57 -27.39 11.74
CA PHE A 691 -15.21 -26.90 11.97
C PHE A 691 -15.01 -26.48 13.44
N SER A 692 -15.42 -27.32 14.39
CA SER A 692 -15.44 -26.95 15.82
C SER A 692 -14.07 -26.53 16.37
N LEU A 693 -12.99 -27.05 15.80
CA LEU A 693 -11.60 -26.72 16.17
C LEU A 693 -11.03 -25.48 15.46
N ARG A 694 -11.84 -24.70 14.71
CA ARG A 694 -11.38 -23.52 13.94
C ARG A 694 -10.59 -22.53 14.81
N SER A 695 -11.08 -22.18 16.00
CA SER A 695 -10.41 -21.21 16.89
C SER A 695 -9.03 -21.69 17.33
N LEU A 696 -8.88 -22.99 17.61
CA LEU A 696 -7.61 -23.58 18.03
C LEU A 696 -6.61 -23.66 16.85
N ALA A 697 -7.10 -23.99 15.65
CA ALA A 697 -6.33 -23.94 14.41
C ALA A 697 -5.86 -22.51 14.08
N MET A 698 -6.70 -21.49 14.32
CA MET A 698 -6.31 -20.07 14.19
C MET A 698 -5.20 -19.69 15.18
N GLN A 699 -5.27 -20.15 16.44
CA GLN A 699 -4.22 -19.90 17.43
C GLN A 699 -2.89 -20.54 17.02
N TRP A 700 -2.89 -21.79 16.56
CA TRP A 700 -1.67 -22.48 16.08
C TRP A 700 -0.99 -21.75 14.91
N ILE A 701 -1.78 -21.14 14.02
CA ILE A 701 -1.26 -20.30 12.94
C ILE A 701 -0.63 -19.01 13.48
N GLN A 702 -1.21 -18.39 14.52
CA GLN A 702 -0.64 -17.21 15.17
C GLN A 702 0.65 -17.54 15.94
N GLU A 703 0.69 -18.66 16.67
CA GLU A 703 1.91 -19.16 17.33
C GLU A 703 3.03 -19.38 16.31
N ALA A 704 2.74 -20.02 15.17
CA ALA A 704 3.69 -20.20 14.08
C ALA A 704 4.15 -18.86 13.45
N GLN A 705 3.23 -17.91 13.24
CA GLN A 705 3.57 -16.58 12.71
C GLN A 705 4.47 -15.79 13.66
N LEU A 706 4.22 -15.84 14.97
CA LEU A 706 5.08 -15.20 15.98
C LEU A 706 6.44 -15.88 16.08
N TRP A 707 6.48 -17.22 16.05
CA TRP A 707 7.74 -17.97 16.04
C TRP A 707 8.59 -17.61 14.82
N LEU A 708 8.02 -17.58 13.61
CA LEU A 708 8.71 -17.17 12.38
C LEU A 708 9.19 -15.71 12.39
N ALA A 709 8.55 -14.83 13.16
CA ALA A 709 8.89 -13.41 13.29
C ALA A 709 9.87 -13.10 14.44
N ALA A 710 10.19 -14.07 15.30
CA ALA A 710 11.14 -13.89 16.40
C ALA A 710 12.59 -13.83 15.88
N PRO A 711 13.44 -12.88 16.32
CA PRO A 711 14.83 -12.77 15.84
C PRO A 711 15.70 -14.03 16.03
N ILE A 712 15.29 -14.95 16.92
CA ILE A 712 15.98 -16.23 17.16
C ILE A 712 15.71 -17.25 16.03
N SER A 713 14.56 -17.16 15.34
CA SER A 713 14.16 -18.13 14.32
C SER A 713 14.67 -17.81 12.91
N GLU A 714 15.29 -16.66 12.65
CA GLU A 714 15.83 -16.32 11.31
C GLU A 714 16.73 -17.43 10.75
N LYS A 715 17.56 -18.03 11.62
CA LYS A 715 18.41 -19.18 11.28
C LYS A 715 17.61 -20.47 11.05
N SER A 716 16.51 -20.66 11.77
CA SER A 716 15.61 -21.81 11.61
C SER A 716 14.80 -21.73 10.30
N ASN A 717 14.43 -20.52 9.90
CA ASN A 717 13.67 -20.23 8.68
C ASN A 717 14.48 -20.54 7.41
N MET A 718 15.80 -20.36 7.46
CA MET A 718 16.74 -20.70 6.38
C MET A 718 17.14 -22.19 6.36
N THR A 719 16.22 -23.10 6.69
CA THR A 719 16.44 -24.56 6.68
C THR A 719 15.35 -25.28 5.90
N ILE A 720 15.58 -26.54 5.50
CA ILE A 720 14.56 -27.38 4.86
C ILE A 720 13.30 -27.46 5.73
N SER A 721 13.44 -27.60 7.06
CA SER A 721 12.30 -27.56 7.99
C SER A 721 11.63 -26.19 8.09
N GLY A 722 12.39 -25.09 7.94
CA GLY A 722 11.83 -23.74 7.83
C GLY A 722 10.97 -23.56 6.58
N LEU A 723 11.41 -24.08 5.43
CA LEU A 723 10.61 -24.11 4.21
C LEU A 723 9.37 -25.00 4.36
N GLN A 724 9.47 -26.15 5.02
CA GLN A 724 8.31 -26.99 5.36
C GLN A 724 7.29 -26.22 6.20
N ILE A 725 7.73 -25.53 7.25
CA ILE A 725 6.88 -24.68 8.10
C ILE A 725 6.20 -23.58 7.27
N LEU A 726 6.91 -22.92 6.36
CA LEU A 726 6.34 -21.88 5.50
C LEU A 726 5.31 -22.44 4.50
N CYS A 727 5.54 -23.62 3.93
CA CYS A 727 4.56 -24.31 3.07
C CYS A 727 3.32 -24.77 3.85
N LEU A 728 3.50 -25.34 5.04
CA LEU A 728 2.38 -25.71 5.93
C LEU A 728 1.59 -24.48 6.37
N LEU A 729 2.25 -23.38 6.74
CA LEU A 729 1.61 -22.13 7.12
C LEU A 729 0.82 -21.51 5.97
N HIS A 730 1.29 -21.66 4.73
CA HIS A 730 0.57 -21.23 3.54
C HIS A 730 -0.78 -21.95 3.43
N LEU A 731 -0.77 -23.29 3.44
CA LEU A 731 -1.98 -24.11 3.38
C LEU A 731 -2.90 -23.89 4.58
N ALA A 732 -2.34 -23.86 5.80
CA ALA A 732 -3.10 -23.69 7.04
C ALA A 732 -3.91 -22.38 7.04
N ARG A 733 -3.35 -21.30 6.49
CA ARG A 733 -4.06 -20.01 6.37
C ARG A 733 -5.19 -20.07 5.36
N GLU A 734 -4.99 -20.74 4.22
CA GLU A 734 -6.05 -20.93 3.23
C GLU A 734 -7.15 -21.86 3.72
N THR A 735 -6.86 -22.90 4.51
CA THR A 735 -7.92 -23.76 5.09
C THR A 735 -8.69 -23.11 6.24
N THR A 736 -8.09 -22.18 6.99
CA THR A 736 -8.70 -21.56 8.18
C THR A 736 -9.29 -20.15 7.97
N ASN A 737 -8.99 -19.48 6.85
CA ASN A 737 -9.26 -18.05 6.60
C ASN A 737 -8.43 -17.05 7.44
N VAL A 738 -7.19 -17.41 7.83
CA VAL A 738 -6.30 -16.51 8.60
C VAL A 738 -5.44 -15.66 7.66
N ASN A 739 -5.80 -14.38 7.54
CA ASN A 739 -5.13 -13.39 6.67
C ASN A 739 -5.00 -13.90 5.22
N ALA A 740 -6.05 -14.59 4.72
CA ALA A 740 -6.04 -15.27 3.41
C ALA A 740 -5.81 -14.29 2.22
N ASP A 741 -6.18 -13.02 2.41
CA ASP A 741 -6.01 -11.92 1.47
C ASP A 741 -4.54 -11.53 1.19
N THR A 742 -3.62 -11.84 2.11
CA THR A 742 -2.17 -11.56 1.98
C THR A 742 -1.35 -12.79 1.58
N VAL A 743 -1.99 -13.92 1.25
CA VAL A 743 -1.32 -15.20 0.96
C VAL A 743 -0.33 -15.08 -0.21
N TRP A 744 -0.68 -14.37 -1.29
CA TRP A 744 0.21 -14.11 -2.45
C TRP A 744 1.48 -13.32 -2.12
N ILE A 745 1.40 -12.38 -1.17
CA ILE A 745 2.58 -11.64 -0.70
C ILE A 745 3.53 -12.60 0.03
N SER A 746 2.98 -13.52 0.82
CA SER A 746 3.78 -14.52 1.55
C SER A 746 4.31 -15.68 0.70
N SER A 747 3.63 -16.13 -0.37
CA SER A 747 4.26 -17.06 -1.32
C SER A 747 5.39 -16.40 -2.10
N GLY A 748 5.26 -15.11 -2.46
CA GLY A 748 6.38 -14.35 -2.99
C GLY A 748 7.59 -14.26 -2.04
N ALA A 749 7.36 -14.20 -0.73
CA ALA A 749 8.43 -14.28 0.26
C ALA A 749 9.04 -15.70 0.32
N LEU A 750 8.21 -16.74 0.41
CA LEU A 750 8.61 -18.16 0.42
C LEU A 750 9.45 -18.53 -0.81
N LEU A 751 9.03 -18.13 -2.01
CA LEU A 751 9.78 -18.31 -3.27
C LEU A 751 11.17 -17.70 -3.16
N ARG A 752 11.29 -16.45 -2.71
CA ARG A 752 12.59 -15.76 -2.55
C ARG A 752 13.46 -16.40 -1.47
N THR A 753 12.89 -16.88 -0.36
CA THR A 753 13.64 -17.63 0.67
C THR A 753 14.20 -18.94 0.09
N ALA A 754 13.39 -19.69 -0.66
CA ALA A 754 13.83 -20.92 -1.32
C ALA A 754 14.89 -20.66 -2.42
N MET A 755 14.72 -19.60 -3.22
CA MET A 755 15.73 -19.14 -4.18
C MET A 755 17.05 -18.79 -3.48
N ASN A 756 17.02 -18.04 -2.38
CA ASN A 756 18.19 -17.67 -1.57
C ASN A 756 18.88 -18.90 -0.93
N MET A 757 18.13 -19.95 -0.62
CA MET A 757 18.65 -21.26 -0.19
C MET A 757 19.08 -22.18 -1.36
N GLY A 758 19.07 -21.66 -2.60
CA GLY A 758 19.49 -22.36 -3.81
C GLY A 758 18.56 -23.48 -4.27
N LEU A 759 17.29 -23.53 -3.86
CA LEU A 759 16.36 -24.58 -4.32
C LEU A 759 15.96 -24.43 -5.80
N HIS A 760 16.27 -23.29 -6.42
CA HIS A 760 16.17 -23.02 -7.85
C HIS A 760 17.31 -23.64 -8.68
N ARG A 761 18.30 -24.26 -8.02
CA ARG A 761 19.42 -24.99 -8.63
C ARG A 761 19.26 -26.49 -8.34
N ASP A 762 19.38 -27.33 -9.35
CA ASP A 762 19.26 -28.78 -9.13
C ASP A 762 20.36 -29.31 -8.19
N PRO A 763 20.06 -30.28 -7.28
CA PRO A 763 21.07 -30.93 -6.45
C PRO A 763 22.31 -31.46 -7.19
N VAL A 764 22.22 -31.84 -8.48
CA VAL A 764 23.38 -32.27 -9.29
C VAL A 764 24.40 -31.15 -9.54
N HIS A 765 24.00 -29.88 -9.37
CA HIS A 765 24.83 -28.68 -9.50
C HIS A 765 25.26 -28.07 -8.16
N LEU A 766 25.01 -28.78 -7.05
CA LEU A 766 25.28 -28.33 -5.69
C LEU A 766 26.31 -29.25 -4.98
N PRO A 767 26.87 -28.85 -3.82
CA PRO A 767 27.74 -29.73 -3.04
C PRO A 767 27.04 -31.05 -2.67
N PRO A 768 27.77 -32.19 -2.57
CA PRO A 768 27.19 -33.50 -2.28
C PRO A 768 26.30 -33.53 -1.03
N MET A 769 25.16 -34.19 -1.14
CA MET A 769 24.13 -34.33 -0.10
C MET A 769 23.49 -35.73 -0.19
N SER A 770 22.70 -36.15 0.80
CA SER A 770 22.05 -37.46 0.75
C SER A 770 20.90 -37.51 -0.27
N ASN A 771 20.52 -38.72 -0.72
CA ASN A 771 19.38 -38.94 -1.62
C ASN A 771 18.10 -38.25 -1.11
N LEU A 772 17.78 -38.45 0.17
CA LEU A 772 16.64 -37.80 0.85
C LEU A 772 16.75 -36.27 0.85
N GLN A 773 17.94 -35.69 1.03
CA GLN A 773 18.14 -34.24 1.00
C GLN A 773 17.98 -33.67 -0.42
N ALA A 774 18.50 -34.35 -1.43
CA ALA A 774 18.34 -33.95 -2.84
C ALA A 774 16.87 -34.01 -3.26
N GLU A 775 16.18 -35.11 -2.94
CA GLU A 775 14.78 -35.32 -3.32
C GLU A 775 13.83 -34.36 -2.57
N LEU A 776 14.05 -34.11 -1.26
CA LEU A 776 13.29 -33.08 -0.53
C LEU A 776 13.47 -31.67 -1.11
N ARG A 777 14.63 -31.34 -1.71
CA ARG A 777 14.82 -30.05 -2.41
C ARG A 777 13.97 -29.98 -3.69
N ARG A 778 13.96 -31.04 -4.53
CA ARG A 778 13.16 -31.08 -5.76
C ARG A 778 11.65 -31.08 -5.49
N ARG A 779 11.21 -31.82 -4.46
CA ARG A 779 9.84 -31.81 -3.95
C ARG A 779 9.44 -30.41 -3.51
N LEU A 780 10.08 -29.86 -2.47
CA LEU A 780 9.73 -28.55 -1.93
C LEU A 780 9.83 -27.42 -2.96
N TRP A 781 10.79 -27.47 -3.89
CA TRP A 781 10.86 -26.51 -4.99
C TRP A 781 9.59 -26.56 -5.85
N SER A 782 9.20 -27.76 -6.30
CA SER A 782 7.99 -27.97 -7.10
C SER A 782 6.73 -27.55 -6.35
N THR A 783 6.65 -27.83 -5.04
CA THR A 783 5.56 -27.36 -4.16
C THR A 783 5.49 -25.84 -4.12
N ILE A 784 6.63 -25.16 -3.94
CA ILE A 784 6.71 -23.70 -3.82
C ILE A 784 6.33 -23.02 -5.13
N LEU A 785 6.73 -23.57 -6.28
CA LEU A 785 6.28 -23.09 -7.59
C LEU A 785 4.75 -23.20 -7.74
N GLU A 786 4.16 -24.34 -7.36
CA GLU A 786 2.70 -24.55 -7.42
C GLU A 786 1.93 -23.60 -6.50
N LEU A 787 2.30 -23.52 -5.21
CA LEU A 787 1.66 -22.61 -4.25
C LEU A 787 1.76 -21.15 -4.68
N THR A 788 2.89 -20.76 -5.29
CA THR A 788 3.10 -19.39 -5.79
C THR A 788 2.28 -19.10 -7.05
N LEU A 789 2.19 -20.05 -7.99
CA LEU A 789 1.35 -19.90 -9.17
C LEU A 789 -0.15 -19.84 -8.80
N GLN A 790 -0.61 -20.72 -7.91
CA GLN A 790 -1.98 -20.70 -7.41
C GLN A 790 -2.31 -19.41 -6.69
N SER A 791 -1.42 -18.93 -5.81
CA SER A 791 -1.56 -17.63 -5.18
C SER A 791 -1.73 -16.49 -6.20
N SER A 792 -1.02 -16.56 -7.32
CA SER A 792 -1.09 -15.57 -8.38
C SER A 792 -2.44 -15.60 -9.11
N ILE A 793 -2.89 -16.80 -9.51
CA ILE A 793 -4.19 -17.00 -10.15
C ILE A 793 -5.33 -16.59 -9.20
N ALA A 794 -5.28 -17.04 -7.94
CA ALA A 794 -6.28 -16.79 -6.92
C ALA A 794 -6.31 -15.35 -6.39
N SER A 795 -5.31 -14.52 -6.69
CA SER A 795 -5.26 -13.08 -6.38
C SER A 795 -5.49 -12.17 -7.58
N GLY A 796 -5.38 -12.67 -8.82
CA GLY A 796 -5.34 -11.84 -10.03
C GLY A 796 -3.99 -11.13 -10.21
N GLY A 797 -2.92 -11.63 -9.59
CA GLY A 797 -1.57 -11.12 -9.69
C GLY A 797 -0.80 -11.73 -10.87
N LEU A 798 0.21 -11.01 -11.37
CA LEU A 798 1.19 -11.57 -12.30
C LEU A 798 2.07 -12.62 -11.59
N PRO A 799 2.38 -13.76 -12.24
CA PRO A 799 3.31 -14.75 -11.71
C PRO A 799 4.66 -14.16 -11.26
N LEU A 800 5.24 -14.78 -10.24
CA LEU A 800 6.45 -14.29 -9.58
C LEU A 800 7.74 -14.98 -10.03
N PHE A 801 7.66 -15.82 -11.07
CA PHE A 801 8.78 -16.52 -11.68
C PHE A 801 8.52 -16.82 -13.17
N SER A 802 9.59 -17.10 -13.92
CA SER A 802 9.57 -17.69 -15.26
C SER A 802 10.06 -19.14 -15.25
N MET A 803 9.93 -19.86 -16.38
CA MET A 803 10.55 -21.18 -16.54
C MET A 803 12.09 -21.11 -16.68
N ASP A 804 12.66 -19.95 -17.00
CA ASP A 804 14.11 -19.73 -17.14
C ASP A 804 14.80 -19.41 -15.79
N ASP A 805 14.03 -19.22 -14.71
CA ASP A 805 14.54 -18.79 -13.40
C ASP A 805 15.18 -19.94 -12.57
N PHE A 806 15.10 -21.18 -13.04
CA PHE A 806 15.57 -22.38 -12.32
C PHE A 806 16.01 -23.51 -13.26
N ASP A 807 16.86 -24.41 -12.77
CA ASP A 807 17.16 -25.70 -13.44
C ASP A 807 16.91 -26.94 -12.58
N THR A 808 16.35 -26.78 -11.37
CA THR A 808 15.92 -27.90 -10.51
C THR A 808 14.91 -28.80 -11.22
N GLU A 809 15.26 -30.07 -11.45
CA GLU A 809 14.41 -31.03 -12.14
C GLU A 809 13.12 -31.36 -11.35
N PRO A 810 12.11 -32.00 -11.98
CA PRO A 810 10.99 -32.59 -11.26
C PRO A 810 11.46 -33.62 -10.21
N PRO A 811 10.69 -33.80 -9.11
CA PRO A 811 10.97 -34.84 -8.13
C PRO A 811 10.84 -36.24 -8.75
N ALA A 812 11.53 -37.23 -8.18
CA ALA A 812 11.52 -38.59 -8.68
C ALA A 812 10.21 -39.33 -8.35
N ASN A 813 9.76 -40.24 -9.24
CA ASN A 813 8.55 -41.03 -9.02
C ASN A 813 8.82 -42.15 -7.99
N LEU A 814 8.83 -41.76 -6.71
CA LEU A 814 9.19 -42.59 -5.55
C LEU A 814 8.07 -42.58 -4.51
N ASP A 815 7.97 -43.67 -3.76
CA ASP A 815 7.29 -43.69 -2.45
C ASP A 815 8.27 -43.30 -1.33
N ASP A 816 7.77 -42.74 -0.22
CA ASP A 816 8.66 -42.26 0.86
C ASP A 816 9.47 -43.38 1.53
N GLU A 817 8.96 -44.61 1.57
CA GLU A 817 9.71 -45.76 2.08
C GLU A 817 11.01 -46.00 1.31
N GLN A 818 11.05 -45.70 0.00
CA GLN A 818 12.26 -45.81 -0.84
C GLN A 818 13.35 -44.79 -0.46
N LEU A 819 13.04 -43.81 0.39
CA LEU A 819 13.98 -42.81 0.92
C LEU A 819 14.46 -43.16 2.34
N MET A 820 13.94 -44.25 2.94
CA MET A 820 14.37 -44.79 4.23
C MET A 820 15.42 -45.90 4.09
N GLU A 821 15.54 -46.51 2.92
CA GLU A 821 16.42 -47.67 2.67
C GLU A 821 17.89 -47.25 2.52
N LEU A 822 18.78 -47.95 3.25
CA LEU A 822 20.23 -47.72 3.26
C LEU A 822 20.99 -48.65 2.30
N GLU A 823 20.42 -48.93 1.12
CA GLU A 823 21.12 -49.70 0.08
C GLU A 823 22.16 -48.84 -0.66
N ASP A 824 23.19 -49.49 -1.23
CA ASP A 824 24.32 -48.85 -1.91
C ASP A 824 23.94 -48.25 -3.28
N GLY A 825 23.16 -47.16 -3.29
CA GLY A 825 22.84 -46.42 -4.51
C GLY A 825 21.85 -45.26 -4.36
N PRO A 826 21.53 -44.57 -5.47
CA PRO A 826 20.34 -43.71 -5.54
C PRO A 826 19.07 -44.57 -5.67
N PRO A 827 17.95 -44.19 -5.03
CA PRO A 827 16.69 -44.94 -5.10
C PRO A 827 16.16 -44.96 -6.54
N MET A 828 15.73 -46.14 -7.02
CA MET A 828 15.27 -46.31 -8.40
C MET A 828 13.84 -45.75 -8.57
N PRO A 829 13.61 -44.75 -9.46
CA PRO A 829 12.27 -44.23 -9.73
C PRO A 829 11.39 -45.29 -10.40
N LYS A 830 10.13 -45.37 -9.99
CA LYS A 830 9.14 -46.27 -10.61
C LYS A 830 8.65 -45.69 -11.95
N PRO A 831 8.30 -46.53 -12.94
CA PRO A 831 7.72 -46.08 -14.22
C PRO A 831 6.53 -45.13 -14.04
N SER A 832 6.34 -44.21 -14.99
CA SER A 832 5.29 -43.17 -14.98
C SER A 832 3.86 -43.70 -14.93
N GLU A 833 3.66 -44.98 -15.24
CA GLU A 833 2.38 -45.67 -15.24
C GLU A 833 2.03 -46.24 -13.86
N ILE A 834 2.98 -46.24 -12.91
CA ILE A 834 2.79 -46.69 -11.53
C ILE A 834 2.61 -45.46 -10.63
N LEU A 835 1.48 -45.44 -9.92
CA LEU A 835 1.18 -44.42 -8.92
C LEU A 835 2.10 -44.61 -7.71
N THR A 836 2.76 -43.53 -7.32
CA THR A 836 3.49 -43.37 -6.07
C THR A 836 2.95 -42.17 -5.30
N ASP A 837 3.39 -42.01 -4.05
CA ASP A 837 3.24 -40.80 -3.26
C ASP A 837 3.55 -39.51 -4.06
N THR A 838 4.63 -39.53 -4.84
CA THR A 838 5.19 -38.34 -5.50
C THR A 838 4.51 -38.02 -6.85
N SER A 839 3.78 -38.97 -7.45
CA SER A 839 3.28 -38.83 -8.83
C SER A 839 2.39 -37.60 -9.06
N PHE A 840 1.56 -37.20 -8.09
CA PHE A 840 0.68 -36.03 -8.26
C PHE A 840 1.44 -34.69 -8.30
N LEU A 841 2.57 -34.58 -7.60
CA LEU A 841 3.43 -33.40 -7.67
C LEU A 841 4.19 -33.34 -9.01
N ILE A 842 4.62 -34.49 -9.52
CA ILE A 842 5.23 -34.61 -10.88
C ILE A 842 4.21 -34.22 -11.95
N ILE A 843 2.96 -34.71 -11.82
CA ILE A 843 1.85 -34.35 -12.71
C ILE A 843 1.61 -32.84 -12.74
N LEU A 844 1.57 -32.18 -11.58
CA LEU A 844 1.44 -30.71 -11.49
C LEU A 844 2.65 -29.98 -12.08
N ARG A 845 3.86 -30.49 -11.85
CA ARG A 845 5.11 -29.92 -12.39
C ARG A 845 5.17 -30.00 -13.92
N ASN A 846 4.68 -31.09 -14.52
CA ASN A 846 4.67 -31.28 -15.97
C ASN A 846 3.73 -30.32 -16.72
N ILE A 847 2.65 -29.87 -16.07
CA ILE A 847 1.71 -28.88 -16.64
C ILE A 847 2.02 -27.43 -16.23
N LEU A 848 3.11 -27.20 -15.47
CA LEU A 848 3.41 -25.91 -14.86
C LEU A 848 3.56 -24.79 -15.90
N ALA A 849 4.32 -25.03 -16.98
CA ALA A 849 4.59 -24.04 -18.02
C ALA A 849 3.30 -23.52 -18.68
N VAL A 850 2.43 -24.42 -19.16
CA VAL A 850 1.13 -24.04 -19.79
C VAL A 850 0.29 -23.18 -18.84
N ARG A 851 0.28 -23.50 -17.55
CA ARG A 851 -0.50 -22.77 -16.54
C ARG A 851 0.13 -21.43 -16.16
N LEU A 852 1.46 -21.36 -16.17
CA LEU A 852 2.25 -20.14 -15.96
C LEU A 852 2.06 -19.16 -17.12
N ASP A 853 2.09 -19.63 -18.36
CA ASP A 853 1.87 -18.83 -19.56
C ASP A 853 0.45 -18.27 -19.60
N ILE A 854 -0.56 -19.10 -19.29
CA ILE A 854 -1.95 -18.64 -19.20
C ILE A 854 -2.12 -17.60 -18.08
N ALA A 855 -1.51 -17.79 -16.91
CA ALA A 855 -1.57 -16.82 -15.82
C ALA A 855 -0.89 -15.49 -16.19
N ASN A 856 0.23 -15.53 -16.92
CA ASN A 856 0.90 -14.35 -17.46
C ASN A 856 0.06 -13.63 -18.53
N PHE A 857 -0.58 -14.36 -19.44
CA PHE A 857 -1.46 -13.82 -20.46
C PHE A 857 -2.70 -13.16 -19.85
N VAL A 858 -3.44 -13.88 -19.01
CA VAL A 858 -4.71 -13.41 -18.43
C VAL A 858 -4.52 -12.24 -17.47
N ASN A 859 -3.48 -12.23 -16.64
CA ASN A 859 -3.22 -11.14 -15.69
C ASN A 859 -2.31 -10.02 -16.25
N SER A 860 -2.09 -9.99 -17.58
CA SER A 860 -1.33 -8.93 -18.24
C SER A 860 -2.10 -7.60 -18.25
N PHE A 861 -1.83 -6.72 -17.29
CA PHE A 861 -2.50 -5.40 -17.22
C PHE A 861 -2.23 -4.50 -18.46
N ARG A 862 -1.13 -4.73 -19.18
CA ARG A 862 -0.71 -3.89 -20.33
C ARG A 862 -1.43 -4.23 -21.63
N LYS A 863 -1.62 -5.51 -21.95
CA LYS A 863 -2.22 -5.98 -23.21
C LYS A 863 -3.64 -6.49 -22.95
N PRO A 864 -4.67 -6.10 -23.71
CA PRO A 864 -5.96 -6.78 -23.64
C PRO A 864 -5.80 -8.23 -24.13
N PRO A 865 -6.60 -9.19 -23.63
CA PRO A 865 -6.62 -10.53 -24.19
C PRO A 865 -7.11 -10.47 -25.64
N VAL A 866 -6.39 -11.13 -26.55
CA VAL A 866 -6.73 -11.24 -27.98
C VAL A 866 -7.42 -12.58 -28.19
N TYR A 867 -8.55 -12.62 -28.90
CA TYR A 867 -9.38 -13.83 -28.90
C TYR A 867 -8.71 -15.04 -29.57
N GLU A 868 -7.93 -14.82 -30.63
CA GLU A 868 -7.11 -15.86 -31.27
C GLU A 868 -6.10 -16.48 -30.30
N GLU A 869 -5.44 -15.65 -29.48
CA GLU A 869 -4.47 -16.09 -28.48
C GLU A 869 -5.15 -16.82 -27.30
N THR A 870 -6.35 -16.37 -26.90
CA THR A 870 -7.21 -17.11 -25.96
C THR A 870 -7.56 -18.50 -26.50
N LEU A 871 -7.84 -18.64 -27.80
CA LEU A 871 -8.13 -19.94 -28.42
C LEU A 871 -6.88 -20.84 -28.50
N ARG A 872 -5.69 -20.28 -28.77
CA ARG A 872 -4.41 -21.01 -28.69
C ARG A 872 -4.17 -21.57 -27.29
N HIS A 873 -4.22 -20.70 -26.28
CA HIS A 873 -4.03 -21.09 -24.89
C HIS A 873 -5.08 -22.08 -24.37
N ASN A 874 -6.33 -21.97 -24.83
CA ASN A 874 -7.36 -22.98 -24.55
C ASN A 874 -7.00 -24.34 -25.20
N ALA A 875 -6.50 -24.38 -26.44
CA ALA A 875 -6.08 -25.63 -27.07
C ALA A 875 -4.93 -26.32 -26.33
N GLU A 876 -3.96 -25.53 -25.84
CA GLU A 876 -2.85 -25.98 -24.98
C GLU A 876 -3.36 -26.53 -23.63
N LEU A 877 -4.30 -25.83 -22.98
CA LEU A 877 -4.90 -26.31 -21.74
C LEU A 877 -5.76 -27.56 -21.94
N VAL A 878 -6.47 -27.69 -23.06
CA VAL A 878 -7.19 -28.92 -23.44
C VAL A 878 -6.23 -30.09 -23.68
N ALA A 879 -5.07 -29.84 -24.30
CA ALA A 879 -4.03 -30.86 -24.48
C ALA A 879 -3.46 -31.29 -23.11
N ALA A 880 -3.09 -30.35 -22.25
CA ALA A 880 -2.65 -30.63 -20.89
C ALA A 880 -3.69 -31.44 -20.11
N CYS A 881 -4.96 -31.01 -20.07
CA CYS A 881 -6.03 -31.74 -19.38
C CYS A 881 -6.29 -33.13 -19.94
N ARG A 882 -6.13 -33.35 -21.26
CA ARG A 882 -6.19 -34.70 -21.85
C ARG A 882 -5.06 -35.57 -21.33
N ASP A 883 -3.88 -35.02 -21.18
CA ASP A 883 -2.68 -35.76 -20.78
C ASP A 883 -2.68 -36.08 -19.28
N LEU A 884 -3.19 -35.17 -18.45
CA LEU A 884 -3.58 -35.43 -17.06
C LEU A 884 -4.56 -36.61 -16.97
N ALA A 885 -5.64 -36.60 -17.77
CA ALA A 885 -6.62 -37.68 -17.78
C ALA A 885 -6.00 -39.02 -18.23
N ARG A 886 -5.09 -39.00 -19.22
CA ARG A 886 -4.36 -40.21 -19.65
C ARG A 886 -3.49 -40.80 -18.52
N ALA A 887 -2.80 -39.97 -17.75
CA ALA A 887 -2.01 -40.42 -16.59
C ALA A 887 -2.89 -40.97 -15.45
N VAL A 888 -3.97 -40.27 -15.08
CA VAL A 888 -4.93 -40.75 -14.07
C VAL A 888 -5.56 -42.09 -14.49
N HIS A 889 -5.87 -42.27 -15.78
CA HIS A 889 -6.37 -43.52 -16.33
C HIS A 889 -5.32 -44.63 -16.51
N SER A 890 -4.00 -44.36 -16.47
CA SER A 890 -3.00 -45.44 -16.42
C SER A 890 -2.93 -46.09 -15.04
N TYR A 891 -2.96 -45.31 -13.97
CA TYR A 891 -2.94 -45.81 -12.58
C TYR A 891 -4.14 -46.72 -12.27
N GLN A 892 -5.32 -46.39 -12.81
CA GLN A 892 -6.51 -47.23 -12.71
C GLN A 892 -6.35 -48.64 -13.32
N LYS A 893 -5.36 -48.85 -14.20
CA LYS A 893 -5.07 -50.17 -14.81
C LYS A 893 -4.06 -50.99 -14.01
N THR A 894 -3.33 -50.39 -13.07
CA THR A 894 -2.32 -51.08 -12.22
C THR A 894 -2.87 -51.50 -10.86
N ASN A 895 -4.19 -51.45 -10.67
CA ASN A 895 -4.89 -51.55 -9.37
C ASN A 895 -4.52 -50.44 -8.35
N SER A 896 -3.81 -49.39 -8.77
CA SER A 896 -3.38 -48.28 -7.92
C SER A 896 -4.28 -47.07 -8.15
N CYS A 897 -5.47 -47.04 -7.55
CA CYS A 897 -6.42 -45.95 -7.80
C CYS A 897 -6.04 -44.67 -7.02
N PRO A 898 -5.91 -43.49 -7.68
CA PRO A 898 -5.80 -42.21 -6.98
C PRO A 898 -7.01 -41.90 -6.10
N SER A 899 -6.82 -41.14 -5.02
CA SER A 899 -7.95 -40.73 -4.18
C SER A 899 -8.85 -39.71 -4.89
N ALA A 900 -10.14 -39.70 -4.54
CA ALA A 900 -11.08 -38.70 -5.04
C ALA A 900 -10.59 -37.26 -4.74
N PHE A 901 -9.97 -37.04 -3.57
CA PHE A 901 -9.37 -35.76 -3.21
C PHE A 901 -8.22 -35.37 -4.15
N GLN A 902 -7.29 -36.28 -4.46
CA GLN A 902 -6.17 -36.01 -5.38
C GLN A 902 -6.67 -35.59 -6.77
N VAL A 903 -7.66 -36.32 -7.31
CA VAL A 903 -8.24 -36.02 -8.63
C VAL A 903 -8.99 -34.69 -8.62
N LYS A 904 -9.90 -34.47 -7.65
CA LYS A 904 -10.68 -33.22 -7.58
C LYS A 904 -9.81 -32.00 -7.27
N LEU A 905 -8.77 -32.13 -6.44
CA LEU A 905 -7.81 -31.03 -6.22
C LEU A 905 -7.03 -30.74 -7.51
N LEU A 906 -6.57 -31.74 -8.26
CA LEU A 906 -5.96 -31.53 -9.57
C LEU A 906 -6.92 -30.83 -10.57
N GLU A 907 -8.23 -31.12 -10.53
CA GLU A 907 -9.23 -30.35 -11.28
C GLU A 907 -9.32 -28.90 -10.82
N LEU A 908 -9.36 -28.63 -9.51
CA LEU A 908 -9.41 -27.28 -8.95
C LEU A 908 -8.17 -26.45 -9.32
N LEU A 909 -6.99 -27.08 -9.33
CA LEU A 909 -5.70 -26.44 -9.65
C LEU A 909 -5.55 -26.11 -11.14
N THR A 910 -6.46 -26.58 -12.02
CA THR A 910 -6.34 -26.50 -13.48
C THR A 910 -7.56 -25.93 -14.19
N ARG A 911 -8.78 -26.41 -13.90
CA ARG A 911 -10.02 -26.02 -14.58
C ARG A 911 -10.36 -24.51 -14.52
N PRO A 912 -10.12 -23.75 -13.42
CA PRO A 912 -10.46 -22.33 -13.35
C PRO A 912 -9.80 -21.48 -14.43
N LEU A 913 -8.67 -21.93 -15.00
CA LEU A 913 -7.99 -21.25 -16.09
C LEU A 913 -8.85 -21.16 -17.37
N PHE A 914 -9.77 -22.10 -17.62
CA PHE A 914 -10.75 -21.97 -18.72
C PHE A 914 -11.73 -20.81 -18.47
N ILE A 915 -12.17 -20.61 -17.23
CA ILE A 915 -13.02 -19.45 -16.86
C ILE A 915 -12.22 -18.17 -17.02
N ALA A 916 -11.00 -18.13 -16.47
CA ALA A 916 -10.11 -16.97 -16.54
C ALA A 916 -9.75 -16.55 -17.98
N LEU A 917 -9.55 -17.52 -18.88
CA LEU A 917 -9.30 -17.29 -20.32
C LEU A 917 -10.53 -16.74 -21.07
N HIS A 918 -11.72 -17.29 -20.82
CA HIS A 918 -12.90 -17.07 -21.66
C HIS A 918 -13.92 -16.07 -21.11
N MET A 919 -13.96 -15.81 -19.80
CA MET A 919 -14.84 -14.82 -19.17
C MET A 919 -14.75 -13.42 -19.80
N PRO A 920 -13.56 -12.88 -20.17
CA PRO A 920 -13.44 -11.58 -20.86
C PRO A 920 -14.17 -11.49 -22.22
N PHE A 921 -14.62 -12.62 -22.78
CA PHE A 921 -15.37 -12.73 -24.03
C PHE A 921 -16.80 -13.27 -23.83
N MET A 922 -17.21 -13.63 -22.61
CA MET A 922 -18.56 -14.14 -22.33
C MET A 922 -19.60 -13.02 -22.49
N GLU A 923 -19.37 -11.82 -21.93
CA GLU A 923 -20.25 -10.66 -22.12
C GLU A 923 -20.40 -10.31 -23.62
N LYS A 924 -19.32 -10.42 -24.39
CA LYS A 924 -19.33 -10.19 -25.84
C LYS A 924 -20.06 -11.24 -26.67
N ALA A 925 -20.31 -12.43 -26.12
CA ALA A 925 -21.05 -13.48 -26.80
C ALA A 925 -22.56 -13.20 -26.88
N LEU A 926 -23.06 -12.27 -26.04
CA LEU A 926 -24.44 -11.76 -26.11
C LEU A 926 -24.61 -10.80 -27.30
N GLU A 927 -23.58 -10.01 -27.62
CA GLU A 927 -23.59 -9.03 -28.71
C GLU A 927 -23.14 -9.64 -30.06
N ASN A 928 -22.28 -10.67 -30.04
CA ASN A 928 -21.64 -11.20 -31.23
C ASN A 928 -21.39 -12.73 -31.15
N PRO A 929 -22.06 -13.54 -32.01
CA PRO A 929 -21.95 -15.00 -32.02
C PRO A 929 -20.54 -15.57 -32.21
N VAL A 930 -19.56 -14.80 -32.71
CA VAL A 930 -18.17 -15.25 -32.85
C VAL A 930 -17.58 -15.69 -31.50
N TYR A 931 -18.01 -15.08 -30.39
CA TYR A 931 -17.52 -15.42 -29.05
C TYR A 931 -18.33 -16.53 -28.35
N TYR A 932 -19.31 -17.15 -29.01
CA TYR A 932 -20.18 -18.17 -28.40
C TYR A 932 -19.42 -19.36 -27.79
N PHE A 933 -18.28 -19.74 -28.39
CA PHE A 933 -17.38 -20.76 -27.83
C PHE A 933 -16.87 -20.38 -26.42
N SER A 934 -16.64 -19.09 -26.14
CA SER A 934 -16.26 -18.61 -24.80
C SER A 934 -17.39 -18.75 -23.79
N ARG A 935 -18.60 -18.28 -24.13
CA ARG A 935 -19.81 -18.43 -23.28
C ARG A 935 -20.02 -19.90 -22.91
N LYS A 936 -20.02 -20.78 -23.91
CA LYS A 936 -20.11 -22.24 -23.70
C LYS A 936 -18.99 -22.79 -22.81
N THR A 937 -17.74 -22.40 -23.05
CA THR A 937 -16.58 -22.92 -22.29
C THR A 937 -16.60 -22.49 -20.82
N VAL A 938 -16.99 -21.24 -20.52
CA VAL A 938 -17.17 -20.75 -19.15
C VAL A 938 -18.29 -21.52 -18.45
N VAL A 939 -19.46 -21.65 -19.07
CA VAL A 939 -20.64 -22.31 -18.49
C VAL A 939 -20.38 -23.79 -18.22
N GLU A 940 -19.85 -24.52 -19.21
CA GLU A 940 -19.49 -25.94 -19.04
C GLU A 940 -18.45 -26.13 -17.92
N THR A 941 -17.46 -25.25 -17.82
CA THR A 941 -16.43 -25.35 -16.76
C THR A 941 -17.00 -25.03 -15.39
N SER A 942 -17.86 -24.02 -15.30
CA SER A 942 -18.54 -23.63 -14.06
C SER A 942 -19.45 -24.76 -13.55
N LEU A 943 -20.23 -25.39 -14.42
CA LEU A 943 -21.03 -26.57 -14.08
C LEU A 943 -20.17 -27.77 -13.65
N LYS A 944 -19.01 -28.02 -14.27
CA LYS A 944 -18.10 -29.10 -13.88
C LYS A 944 -17.49 -28.84 -12.49
N LEU A 945 -16.95 -27.64 -12.25
CA LEU A 945 -16.42 -27.23 -10.95
C LEU A 945 -17.50 -27.31 -9.86
N TYR A 946 -18.70 -26.80 -10.14
CA TYR A 946 -19.84 -26.85 -9.24
C TYR A 946 -20.18 -28.29 -8.82
N ARG A 947 -20.33 -29.20 -9.80
CA ARG A 947 -20.64 -30.62 -9.58
C ARG A 947 -19.56 -31.37 -8.80
N SER A 948 -18.28 -30.99 -8.89
CA SER A 948 -17.22 -31.59 -8.08
C SER A 948 -17.27 -31.16 -6.60
N CYS A 949 -17.89 -30.01 -6.29
CA CYS A 949 -17.87 -29.38 -4.96
C CYS A 949 -19.18 -29.42 -4.18
N CYS A 950 -20.31 -29.74 -4.82
CA CYS A 950 -21.60 -29.95 -4.17
C CYS A 950 -21.96 -31.45 -4.18
N PRO A 951 -22.39 -32.04 -3.05
CA PRO A 951 -22.78 -33.44 -3.01
C PRO A 951 -24.03 -33.64 -3.89
N ALA A 952 -23.99 -34.62 -4.78
CA ALA A 952 -25.15 -34.97 -5.59
C ALA A 952 -26.33 -35.35 -4.67
N ALA A 953 -27.52 -34.82 -4.98
CA ALA A 953 -28.75 -35.35 -4.40
C ALA A 953 -28.82 -36.86 -4.72
N VAL A 954 -29.15 -37.66 -3.68
CA VAL A 954 -29.09 -39.13 -3.62
C VAL A 954 -29.20 -39.82 -4.99
N PRO A 955 -28.21 -40.64 -5.41
CA PRO A 955 -28.26 -41.33 -6.70
C PRO A 955 -29.56 -42.14 -6.84
N PRO A 956 -30.16 -42.22 -8.05
CA PRO A 956 -31.36 -43.03 -8.27
C PRO A 956 -31.15 -44.46 -7.78
N VAL A 957 -32.09 -44.96 -6.98
CA VAL A 957 -32.00 -46.26 -6.30
C VAL A 957 -31.86 -47.37 -7.35
N GLY A 958 -30.64 -47.88 -7.54
CA GLY A 958 -30.34 -48.90 -8.55
C GLY A 958 -28.87 -49.11 -8.95
N GLN A 959 -27.93 -48.24 -8.55
CA GLN A 959 -26.51 -48.35 -8.96
C GLN A 959 -25.49 -48.39 -7.78
N LEU A 960 -25.89 -48.90 -6.62
CA LEU A 960 -24.99 -49.18 -5.50
C LEU A 960 -24.51 -50.64 -5.55
N SER A 961 -23.32 -50.89 -6.12
CA SER A 961 -22.69 -52.23 -6.12
C SER A 961 -21.17 -52.31 -6.28
N ASN A 962 -20.50 -51.28 -6.84
CA ASN A 962 -19.10 -51.39 -7.29
C ASN A 962 -18.09 -50.43 -6.62
N TYR A 963 -18.47 -49.71 -5.55
CA TYR A 963 -17.52 -48.95 -4.73
C TYR A 963 -17.45 -49.56 -3.32
N PRO A 964 -16.24 -49.73 -2.72
CA PRO A 964 -16.11 -50.38 -1.41
C PRO A 964 -16.74 -49.60 -0.26
N ASP A 965 -17.19 -50.31 0.77
CA ASP A 965 -17.67 -49.72 2.03
C ASP A 965 -16.57 -48.94 2.75
N GLN A 966 -16.70 -47.61 2.76
CA GLN A 966 -16.23 -46.76 3.84
C GLN A 966 -17.11 -45.50 3.93
N ARG A 967 -17.16 -44.89 5.12
CA ARG A 967 -18.12 -43.81 5.45
C ARG A 967 -17.53 -42.46 5.06
N ASP A 968 -17.20 -42.33 3.79
CA ASP A 968 -16.37 -41.24 3.28
C ASP A 968 -17.09 -39.90 3.33
N GLN A 969 -16.70 -39.06 4.29
CA GLN A 969 -16.84 -37.63 4.15
C GLN A 969 -16.00 -37.18 2.95
N ASP A 970 -16.63 -36.54 1.97
CA ASP A 970 -15.95 -36.01 0.79
C ASP A 970 -15.07 -34.83 1.21
N ASP A 971 -13.79 -35.11 1.50
CA ASP A 971 -12.80 -34.13 1.96
C ASP A 971 -12.74 -32.90 1.06
N TYR A 972 -12.95 -33.07 -0.24
CA TYR A 972 -12.86 -31.99 -1.20
C TYR A 972 -14.10 -31.09 -1.14
N VAL A 973 -15.31 -31.67 -1.01
CA VAL A 973 -16.52 -30.91 -0.66
C VAL A 973 -16.31 -30.18 0.68
N ARG A 974 -15.69 -30.85 1.67
CA ARG A 974 -15.42 -30.24 2.99
C ARG A 974 -14.44 -29.07 2.90
N LEU A 975 -13.36 -29.19 2.12
CA LEU A 975 -12.42 -28.12 1.82
C LEU A 975 -13.12 -26.92 1.14
N CYS A 976 -14.03 -27.18 0.19
CA CYS A 976 -14.83 -26.14 -0.46
C CYS A 976 -15.85 -25.47 0.49
N ILE A 977 -16.25 -26.10 1.59
CA ILE A 977 -17.13 -25.51 2.61
C ILE A 977 -16.32 -24.75 3.69
N CYS A 978 -15.21 -25.31 4.17
CA CYS A 978 -14.46 -24.74 5.30
C CYS A 978 -13.40 -23.72 4.88
N GLY A 979 -12.74 -23.96 3.74
CA GLY A 979 -11.58 -23.23 3.27
C GLY A 979 -11.90 -21.82 2.76
N SER A 980 -10.85 -21.08 2.48
CA SER A 980 -10.85 -19.70 1.98
C SER A 980 -10.04 -19.62 0.67
N GLY A 981 -9.57 -18.43 0.30
CA GLY A 981 -8.71 -18.25 -0.89
C GLY A 981 -9.30 -18.92 -2.14
N PRO A 982 -8.54 -19.72 -2.90
CA PRO A 982 -9.02 -20.40 -4.10
C PRO A 982 -10.23 -21.32 -3.83
N PHE A 983 -10.19 -22.10 -2.75
CA PHE A 983 -11.23 -23.10 -2.39
C PHE A 983 -12.64 -22.49 -2.25
N ARG A 984 -12.71 -21.22 -1.80
CA ARG A 984 -13.94 -20.43 -1.70
C ARG A 984 -14.21 -19.63 -2.98
N ASN A 985 -13.19 -18.92 -3.49
CA ASN A 985 -13.36 -17.91 -4.53
C ASN A 985 -13.70 -18.51 -5.90
N ILE A 986 -13.11 -19.66 -6.25
CA ILE A 986 -13.42 -20.39 -7.50
C ILE A 986 -14.89 -20.83 -7.52
N MET A 987 -15.41 -21.27 -6.37
CA MET A 987 -16.81 -21.68 -6.24
C MET A 987 -17.77 -20.51 -6.35
N ILE A 988 -17.48 -19.37 -5.72
CA ILE A 988 -18.27 -18.14 -5.90
C ILE A 988 -18.26 -17.71 -7.37
N GLN A 989 -17.11 -17.78 -8.05
CA GLN A 989 -17.03 -17.43 -9.48
C GLN A 989 -17.88 -18.38 -10.35
N ALA A 990 -17.77 -19.69 -10.17
CA ALA A 990 -18.57 -20.67 -10.90
C ALA A 990 -20.09 -20.47 -10.67
N GLN A 991 -20.49 -20.16 -9.43
CA GLN A 991 -21.87 -19.84 -9.07
C GLN A 991 -22.38 -18.58 -9.80
N MET A 992 -21.60 -17.50 -9.83
CA MET A 992 -21.94 -16.28 -10.55
C MET A 992 -22.10 -16.52 -12.07
N MET A 993 -21.22 -17.29 -12.69
CA MET A 993 -21.29 -17.58 -14.13
C MET A 993 -22.50 -18.44 -14.50
N ILE A 994 -22.88 -19.41 -13.66
CA ILE A 994 -24.12 -20.20 -13.83
C ILE A 994 -25.36 -19.31 -13.72
N ALA A 995 -25.41 -18.42 -12.73
CA ALA A 995 -26.55 -17.53 -12.53
C ALA A 995 -26.71 -16.53 -13.69
N ILE A 996 -25.62 -15.92 -14.16
CA ILE A 996 -25.62 -15.01 -15.32
C ILE A 996 -26.12 -15.73 -16.58
N GLU A 997 -25.63 -16.93 -16.87
CA GLU A 997 -26.13 -17.70 -18.03
C GLU A 997 -27.62 -18.06 -17.91
N THR A 998 -28.09 -18.38 -16.70
CA THR A 998 -29.51 -18.69 -16.45
C THR A 998 -30.39 -17.48 -16.72
N ILE A 999 -29.95 -16.29 -16.31
CA ILE A 999 -30.64 -15.03 -16.53
C ILE A 999 -30.61 -14.67 -18.02
N SER A 1000 -29.45 -14.72 -18.69
CA SER A 1000 -29.36 -14.42 -20.12
C SER A 1000 -30.20 -15.37 -20.98
N GLN A 1001 -30.32 -16.66 -20.65
CA GLN A 1001 -31.23 -17.57 -21.37
C GLN A 1001 -32.71 -17.17 -21.23
N LEU A 1002 -33.12 -16.58 -20.10
CA LEU A 1002 -34.48 -16.09 -19.87
C LEU A 1002 -34.72 -14.71 -20.50
N GLU A 1003 -33.71 -13.85 -20.53
CA GLU A 1003 -33.74 -12.53 -21.19
C GLU A 1003 -33.73 -12.65 -22.73
N GLU A 1004 -33.11 -13.69 -23.28
CA GLU A 1004 -33.05 -13.96 -24.72
C GLU A 1004 -34.37 -14.52 -25.29
N ASP A 1005 -35.15 -15.29 -24.52
CA ASP A 1005 -36.33 -16.06 -24.99
C ASP A 1005 -37.62 -15.23 -25.14
N THR A 1006 -37.56 -14.20 -25.99
CA THR A 1006 -38.63 -13.20 -26.14
C THR A 1006 -39.70 -13.53 -27.19
N GLY A 1007 -39.75 -14.76 -27.74
CA GLY A 1007 -40.88 -15.14 -28.60
C GLY A 1007 -40.86 -16.52 -29.29
N MET A 1008 -41.98 -17.24 -29.13
CA MET A 1008 -42.41 -18.42 -29.91
C MET A 1008 -41.57 -19.70 -29.80
N GLY A 1009 -41.10 -20.04 -28.59
CA GLY A 1009 -40.56 -21.36 -28.24
C GLY A 1009 -40.89 -21.77 -26.80
N ASP A 1010 -40.76 -23.07 -26.49
CA ASP A 1010 -40.72 -23.61 -25.12
C ASP A 1010 -39.25 -23.62 -24.63
N SER A 1011 -38.53 -22.50 -24.73
CA SER A 1011 -37.07 -22.45 -24.49
C SER A 1011 -36.71 -22.32 -23.00
N SER A 1012 -37.34 -23.15 -22.17
CA SER A 1012 -37.02 -23.24 -20.73
C SER A 1012 -35.50 -23.36 -20.51
N PRO A 1013 -34.90 -22.52 -19.63
CA PRO A 1013 -33.46 -22.52 -19.41
C PRO A 1013 -33.01 -23.87 -18.87
N SER A 1014 -31.74 -24.23 -19.12
CA SER A 1014 -31.27 -25.59 -18.86
C SER A 1014 -31.55 -26.04 -17.42
N MET A 1015 -32.24 -27.17 -17.27
CA MET A 1015 -32.58 -27.76 -15.96
C MET A 1015 -31.34 -28.00 -15.08
N ASP A 1016 -30.18 -28.23 -15.69
CA ASP A 1016 -28.88 -28.33 -14.99
C ASP A 1016 -28.47 -27.00 -14.32
N LEU A 1017 -28.70 -25.86 -14.99
CA LEU A 1017 -28.41 -24.54 -14.45
C LEU A 1017 -29.39 -24.20 -13.32
N LEU A 1018 -30.69 -24.40 -13.52
CA LEU A 1018 -31.72 -24.19 -12.49
C LEU A 1018 -31.49 -25.07 -11.24
N HIS A 1019 -31.08 -26.32 -11.42
CA HIS A 1019 -30.79 -27.23 -10.32
C HIS A 1019 -29.53 -26.81 -9.55
N ALA A 1020 -28.46 -26.42 -10.26
CA ALA A 1020 -27.25 -25.90 -9.63
C ALA A 1020 -27.54 -24.61 -8.84
N LEU A 1021 -28.32 -23.68 -9.40
CA LEU A 1021 -28.65 -22.39 -8.77
C LEU A 1021 -29.37 -22.55 -7.44
N ARG A 1022 -30.45 -23.34 -7.41
CA ARG A 1022 -31.23 -23.61 -6.17
C ARG A 1022 -30.40 -24.25 -5.06
N GLN A 1023 -29.35 -25.01 -5.39
CA GLN A 1023 -28.44 -25.61 -4.42
C GLN A 1023 -27.39 -24.62 -3.87
N MET A 1024 -27.08 -23.51 -4.56
CA MET A 1024 -26.08 -22.52 -4.11
C MET A 1024 -26.43 -21.91 -2.74
N ARG A 1025 -27.73 -21.72 -2.47
CA ARG A 1025 -28.21 -21.20 -1.18
C ARG A 1025 -27.94 -22.17 -0.04
N SER A 1026 -28.03 -23.48 -0.29
CA SER A 1026 -27.67 -24.53 0.67
C SER A 1026 -26.17 -24.55 0.96
N TRP A 1027 -25.33 -24.47 -0.07
CA TRP A 1027 -23.87 -24.43 0.10
C TRP A 1027 -23.40 -23.19 0.88
N THR A 1028 -23.91 -22.00 0.56
CA THR A 1028 -23.59 -20.77 1.32
C THR A 1028 -24.06 -20.87 2.78
N LYS A 1029 -25.23 -21.46 3.06
CA LYS A 1029 -25.70 -21.74 4.43
C LYS A 1029 -24.78 -22.71 5.19
N GLN A 1030 -24.30 -23.78 4.55
CA GLN A 1030 -23.34 -24.72 5.14
C GLN A 1030 -22.00 -24.04 5.50
N ARG A 1031 -21.57 -23.03 4.72
CA ARG A 1031 -20.38 -22.22 5.05
C ARG A 1031 -20.58 -21.36 6.29
N LEU A 1032 -21.77 -20.78 6.49
CA LEU A 1032 -22.10 -20.04 7.72
C LEU A 1032 -22.05 -20.96 8.96
N TYR A 1033 -22.66 -22.15 8.89
CA TYR A 1033 -22.55 -23.16 9.97
C TYR A 1033 -21.14 -23.70 10.19
N SER A 1034 -20.25 -23.58 9.19
CA SER A 1034 -18.83 -23.94 9.31
C SER A 1034 -17.94 -22.76 9.75
N GLY A 1035 -18.55 -21.66 10.23
CA GLY A 1035 -17.87 -20.50 10.81
C GLY A 1035 -17.52 -19.35 9.84
N GLU A 1036 -18.08 -19.31 8.61
CA GLU A 1036 -17.99 -18.09 7.81
C GLU A 1036 -18.90 -16.99 8.38
N THR A 1037 -18.32 -15.83 8.72
CA THR A 1037 -19.02 -14.73 9.40
C THR A 1037 -19.56 -13.65 8.45
N ASN A 1038 -19.48 -13.86 7.14
CA ASN A 1038 -19.94 -12.89 6.12
C ASN A 1038 -21.18 -13.40 5.38
N ILE A 1039 -22.35 -12.98 5.86
CA ILE A 1039 -23.67 -13.35 5.30
C ILE A 1039 -23.94 -12.83 3.87
N LYS A 1040 -23.06 -11.99 3.30
CA LYS A 1040 -23.30 -11.34 2.00
C LYS A 1040 -23.22 -12.28 0.81
N SER A 1041 -22.44 -13.36 0.90
CA SER A 1041 -22.40 -14.40 -0.14
C SER A 1041 -23.74 -15.13 -0.23
N HIS A 1042 -24.31 -15.48 0.93
CA HIS A 1042 -25.64 -16.08 1.06
C HIS A 1042 -26.74 -15.14 0.53
N MET A 1043 -26.72 -13.87 0.95
CA MET A 1043 -27.60 -12.80 0.45
C MET A 1043 -27.55 -12.62 -1.08
N CYS A 1044 -26.34 -12.59 -1.66
CA CYS A 1044 -26.13 -12.42 -3.10
C CYS A 1044 -26.71 -13.59 -3.91
N VAL A 1045 -26.63 -14.81 -3.38
CA VAL A 1045 -27.23 -16.00 -4.01
C VAL A 1045 -28.75 -15.94 -3.95
N ALA A 1046 -29.34 -15.54 -2.81
CA ALA A 1046 -30.79 -15.38 -2.68
C ALA A 1046 -31.34 -14.30 -3.63
N ALA A 1047 -30.60 -13.20 -3.83
CA ALA A 1047 -30.96 -12.16 -4.80
C ALA A 1047 -31.05 -12.71 -6.25
N LEU A 1048 -30.05 -13.48 -6.67
CA LEU A 1048 -30.00 -14.13 -7.99
C LEU A 1048 -31.07 -15.21 -8.15
N GLU A 1049 -31.37 -15.97 -7.09
CA GLU A 1049 -32.44 -16.96 -7.06
C GLU A 1049 -33.82 -16.30 -7.21
N SER A 1050 -34.09 -15.21 -6.48
CA SER A 1050 -35.32 -14.43 -6.66
C SER A 1050 -35.45 -13.83 -8.06
N ASN A 1051 -34.38 -13.30 -8.65
CA ASN A 1051 -34.42 -12.76 -10.02
C ASN A 1051 -34.79 -13.85 -11.05
N VAL A 1052 -34.09 -14.99 -11.04
CA VAL A 1052 -34.39 -16.12 -11.93
C VAL A 1052 -35.82 -16.65 -11.70
N ASN A 1053 -36.30 -16.70 -10.46
CA ASN A 1053 -37.69 -17.09 -10.18
C ASN A 1053 -38.71 -16.03 -10.64
N ALA A 1054 -38.39 -14.74 -10.67
CA ALA A 1054 -39.26 -13.68 -11.21
C ALA A 1054 -39.35 -13.74 -12.74
N LEU A 1055 -38.21 -13.91 -13.42
CA LEU A 1055 -38.14 -14.12 -14.88
C LEU A 1055 -38.92 -15.36 -15.32
N LEU A 1056 -38.77 -16.49 -14.61
CA LEU A 1056 -39.55 -17.73 -14.84
C LEU A 1056 -41.06 -17.56 -14.63
N GLN A 1057 -41.49 -16.52 -13.90
CA GLN A 1057 -42.90 -16.20 -13.68
C GLN A 1057 -43.43 -15.11 -14.64
N GLY A 1058 -42.59 -14.53 -15.48
CA GLY A 1058 -42.96 -13.41 -16.37
C GLY A 1058 -43.34 -12.13 -15.62
N LEU A 1059 -42.78 -11.91 -14.42
CA LEU A 1059 -43.05 -10.73 -13.60
C LEU A 1059 -42.42 -9.47 -14.20
N GLY A 1060 -43.13 -8.34 -14.10
CA GLY A 1060 -42.57 -7.03 -14.48
C GLY A 1060 -41.61 -6.47 -13.42
N ASP A 1061 -40.79 -5.49 -13.82
CA ASP A 1061 -39.67 -4.92 -13.05
C ASP A 1061 -40.01 -4.63 -11.57
N GLU A 1062 -41.13 -3.96 -11.27
CA GLU A 1062 -41.57 -3.62 -9.91
C GLU A 1062 -41.84 -4.87 -9.05
N GLN A 1063 -42.42 -5.92 -9.64
CA GLN A 1063 -42.68 -7.20 -8.98
C GLN A 1063 -41.39 -8.03 -8.83
N MET A 1064 -40.46 -7.91 -9.77
CA MET A 1064 -39.13 -8.50 -9.70
C MET A 1064 -38.30 -7.88 -8.57
N GLU A 1065 -38.29 -6.55 -8.44
CA GLU A 1065 -37.64 -5.85 -7.32
C GLU A 1065 -38.22 -6.27 -5.97
N GLN A 1066 -39.55 -6.40 -5.85
CA GLN A 1066 -40.18 -6.91 -4.63
C GLN A 1066 -39.72 -8.34 -4.29
N LEU A 1067 -39.77 -9.28 -5.26
CA LEU A 1067 -39.38 -10.67 -5.01
C LEU A 1067 -37.88 -10.80 -4.66
N MET A 1068 -37.02 -9.96 -5.25
CA MET A 1068 -35.61 -9.85 -4.86
C MET A 1068 -35.44 -9.33 -3.44
N ALA A 1069 -36.18 -8.28 -3.06
CA ALA A 1069 -36.11 -7.72 -1.70
C ALA A 1069 -36.58 -8.74 -0.65
N GLU A 1070 -37.67 -9.46 -0.90
CA GLU A 1070 -38.19 -10.49 0.00
C GLU A 1070 -37.20 -11.65 0.22
N GLY A 1071 -36.63 -12.21 -0.86
CA GLY A 1071 -35.64 -13.29 -0.77
C GLY A 1071 -34.34 -12.86 -0.08
N ILE A 1072 -33.89 -11.62 -0.30
CA ILE A 1072 -32.75 -11.02 0.42
C ILE A 1072 -33.06 -10.87 1.91
N LEU A 1073 -34.25 -10.38 2.29
CA LEU A 1073 -34.62 -10.21 3.69
C LEU A 1073 -34.73 -11.55 4.42
N GLU A 1074 -35.26 -12.59 3.77
CA GLU A 1074 -35.26 -13.96 4.32
C GLU A 1074 -33.84 -14.46 4.56
N SER A 1075 -32.97 -14.38 3.54
CA SER A 1075 -31.57 -14.85 3.64
C SER A 1075 -30.73 -14.07 4.66
N LEU A 1076 -31.00 -12.77 4.85
CA LEU A 1076 -30.33 -11.97 5.88
C LEU A 1076 -30.80 -12.29 7.30
N ARG A 1077 -32.09 -12.62 7.49
CA ARG A 1077 -32.61 -13.12 8.78
C ARG A 1077 -32.01 -14.49 9.09
N GLU A 1078 -32.09 -15.42 8.14
CA GLU A 1078 -31.49 -16.76 8.21
C GLU A 1078 -29.98 -16.72 8.54
N GLY A 1079 -29.22 -15.83 7.88
CA GLY A 1079 -27.80 -15.63 8.17
C GLY A 1079 -27.53 -14.98 9.53
N THR A 1080 -28.42 -14.10 10.00
CA THR A 1080 -28.31 -13.45 11.33
C THR A 1080 -28.57 -14.46 12.45
N ASP A 1081 -29.64 -15.26 12.35
CA ASP A 1081 -29.99 -16.30 13.32
C ASP A 1081 -28.84 -17.32 13.53
N ILE A 1082 -28.16 -17.68 12.43
CA ILE A 1082 -26.97 -18.55 12.49
C ILE A 1082 -25.83 -17.88 13.26
N LEU A 1083 -25.57 -16.58 13.04
CA LEU A 1083 -24.53 -15.86 13.78
C LEU A 1083 -24.88 -15.61 15.26
N GLU A 1084 -26.16 -15.39 15.59
CA GLU A 1084 -26.62 -15.31 16.99
C GLU A 1084 -26.37 -16.64 17.73
N SER A 1085 -26.55 -17.78 17.06
CA SER A 1085 -26.31 -19.12 17.64
C SER A 1085 -24.85 -19.36 18.08
N PHE A 1086 -23.88 -18.64 17.49
CA PHE A 1086 -22.47 -18.72 17.85
C PHE A 1086 -22.07 -17.79 19.01
N VAL A 1087 -22.85 -16.74 19.32
CA VAL A 1087 -22.53 -15.81 20.43
C VAL A 1087 -23.35 -16.06 21.70
N GLY A 1088 -24.44 -16.81 21.61
CA GLY A 1088 -25.23 -17.25 22.76
C GLY A 1088 -26.18 -16.20 23.35
N TRP A 1089 -26.36 -15.07 22.65
CA TRP A 1089 -27.28 -13.98 22.98
C TRP A 1089 -27.90 -13.44 21.69
N ARG A 1090 -29.09 -12.81 21.78
CA ARG A 1090 -29.76 -12.21 20.62
C ARG A 1090 -29.63 -10.70 20.60
N LEU A 1091 -29.64 -10.11 19.40
CA LEU A 1091 -29.68 -8.66 19.21
C LEU A 1091 -30.96 -8.03 19.78
N SER A 1092 -32.03 -8.80 19.96
CA SER A 1092 -33.26 -8.38 20.68
C SER A 1092 -33.05 -8.13 22.17
N ASP A 1093 -32.02 -8.73 22.76
CA ASP A 1093 -31.85 -8.82 24.21
C ASP A 1093 -30.85 -7.78 24.73
N MET A 1094 -30.16 -7.06 23.82
CA MET A 1094 -29.20 -6.01 24.16
C MET A 1094 -29.90 -4.65 24.27
N ASN A 1095 -30.04 -4.15 25.49
CA ASN A 1095 -30.68 -2.87 25.78
C ASN A 1095 -29.70 -1.70 25.54
N PHE A 1096 -29.71 -1.14 24.32
CA PHE A 1096 -28.81 -0.06 23.86
C PHE A 1096 -29.13 1.33 24.48
N ASP A 1097 -29.05 1.45 25.80
CA ASP A 1097 -29.30 2.69 26.57
C ASP A 1097 -28.01 3.41 27.03
N GLN A 1098 -26.83 3.08 26.47
CA GLN A 1098 -25.58 3.80 26.73
C GLN A 1098 -24.84 4.16 25.42
N PRO A 1099 -24.69 5.46 25.07
CA PRO A 1099 -23.97 5.91 23.88
C PRO A 1099 -22.45 5.91 24.12
N GLY A 1100 -21.86 4.73 24.38
CA GLY A 1100 -20.44 4.56 24.72
C GLY A 1100 -19.56 3.99 23.61
N GLU A 1101 -20.04 2.98 22.86
CA GLU A 1101 -19.23 2.25 21.86
C GLU A 1101 -19.99 1.94 20.54
N MET A 1102 -20.67 2.91 19.94
CA MET A 1102 -21.13 2.73 18.55
C MET A 1102 -21.28 4.06 17.80
N ASP A 1103 -20.46 4.23 16.75
CA ASP A 1103 -20.61 5.35 15.82
C ASP A 1103 -21.72 5.03 14.81
N VAL A 1104 -22.84 5.73 14.95
CA VAL A 1104 -24.05 5.50 14.13
C VAL A 1104 -23.91 6.15 12.74
N GLU A 1105 -22.99 7.10 12.50
CA GLU A 1105 -22.70 7.57 11.14
C GLU A 1105 -22.09 6.44 10.28
N GLU A 1106 -21.29 5.52 10.86
CA GLU A 1106 -20.73 4.33 10.16
C GLU A 1106 -21.81 3.32 9.68
N MET A 1107 -23.05 3.47 10.17
CA MET A 1107 -24.18 2.59 9.86
C MET A 1107 -25.01 3.09 8.66
N TYR A 1108 -24.85 4.35 8.24
CA TYR A 1108 -25.75 5.07 7.31
C TYR A 1108 -25.05 5.74 6.11
N ASP A 1109 -23.80 5.42 5.79
CA ASP A 1109 -23.01 6.11 4.75
C ASP A 1109 -23.56 6.05 3.30
N GLY A 1110 -24.61 5.25 3.06
CA GLY A 1110 -25.26 5.09 1.76
C GLY A 1110 -24.46 4.30 0.72
N SER A 1111 -23.22 3.88 1.01
CA SER A 1111 -22.32 3.26 0.03
C SER A 1111 -22.60 1.75 -0.16
N TRP A 1112 -23.76 1.44 -0.74
CA TRP A 1112 -24.09 0.09 -1.23
C TRP A 1112 -23.31 -0.31 -2.49
N ALA A 1113 -22.10 0.21 -2.67
CA ALA A 1113 -21.15 -0.31 -3.63
C ALA A 1113 -20.96 -1.82 -3.39
N TRP A 1114 -21.12 -2.60 -4.46
CA TRP A 1114 -20.86 -4.05 -4.49
C TRP A 1114 -19.44 -4.39 -3.99
N ASP A 1115 -18.53 -3.42 -4.05
CA ASP A 1115 -17.18 -3.43 -3.48
C ASP A 1115 -17.13 -3.68 -1.95
N ASN A 1116 -18.27 -3.67 -1.25
CA ASN A 1116 -18.40 -4.06 0.15
C ASN A 1116 -18.82 -5.53 0.38
N LEU A 1117 -19.14 -6.32 -0.65
CA LEU A 1117 -19.40 -7.77 -0.56
C LEU A 1117 -18.10 -8.55 -0.17
N ILE A 1118 -16.96 -7.95 -0.50
CA ILE A 1118 -15.59 -8.52 -0.51
C ILE A 1118 -15.10 -9.05 0.84
N ASN A 1119 -15.39 -8.38 1.96
CA ASN A 1119 -14.71 -8.62 3.23
C ASN A 1119 -15.44 -9.67 4.09
N GLY A 1120 -14.95 -10.91 4.08
CA GLY A 1120 -15.36 -12.02 4.96
C GLY A 1120 -14.20 -12.72 5.62
#